data_AF-A0A536E1H7-F1
#
_entry.id   AF-A0A536E1H7-F1
#
_cell.length_a   1.000
_cell.length_b   1.000
_cell.length_c   1.000
_cell.angle_alpha   90.00
_cell.angle_beta   90.00
_cell.angle_gamma   90.00
#
_symmetry.space_group_name_H-M   'P 1'
#
loop_
_entity.id
_entity.type
_entity.pdbx_description
1 polymer ?
#
loop_
_entity_poly.entity_id
_entity_poly.type
_entity_poly.pdbx_seq_one_letter_code
_entity_poly.pdbx_strand_id
1 'polypeptide(L)'
;MRTPRRTGRPNRLIVSPHLDDAVLAGIPVSDTPVPAWDQAAGAHNSAKLMQQRHAEDLKVLEAIEAQPVHLDFLDEQYRDGRPPTQAIIDALDQLVQDYDEVWLPAGVGGNPDHRIVAEAALAATIGRVRVMYADQPYATRDWSGVLASSLDKLETVEAWTKAVLDTSPLAPPRVPVVRHLDGGETMAKRAALAQYASQLPLLIKVFPEWWNDPVLFDKEWFWEMSPTEPKWPPPLLLPSPPKQEPTSEPCGPQDIFLSVIVRTQGIRPQLLPEALGSLAAQTSRDFELLVVAHDVREANLTCVRDQLSALPSWLHARTSLLQAHGGTRSRPLNIGLVKAAGRYIAVLDDDDLALPGWVEEFARLEARHPGTVLHTRVARTSLGGQDELFPENFDLVDHLVGNRSPLCGLAFPRAWLTALGVSFDESLEVCEDWDLLLRIAPFCGVAVSHLVTSHYRYHGLGDARSGHSDIAWEVAKRTVIDKVNSKPLLLPAGSVNKLRSERELLGALEARLTVLESDLARSLAHLGATQAELAMSRAVMEEFRHSRSWRVTAPLRGLGDAARRLGLLKARSSVPRSSESQAADQPEFAAAQQTVPVEYFETLYADNPDPWGFETEWYEERKYALTIDSLPKKGYRRAFEPGCGIGVLTATLATRCDSVISVDCVARAVRQAQDRVQGMAWVEVREMTVPDQWPEGSFDLIVISELARYFGDDDLGQLIDRTILSLKHGADLVLVHHRPHGAVPQSAEAVHGAFAARGELVRLGSYTQPEFLLDVLARAGQPAFE
;
A
#
# COMPACT_ATOMS: atom_id res chain seq x y z
N MET A 1 16.51 44.29 29.04
CA MET A 1 17.85 44.88 28.83
C MET A 1 18.57 44.03 27.81
N ARG A 2 18.91 44.57 26.63
CA ARG A 2 19.58 43.81 25.56
C ARG A 2 21.07 43.66 25.88
N THR A 3 21.55 42.43 26.01
CA THR A 3 22.98 42.10 26.12
C THR A 3 23.70 42.48 24.82
N PRO A 4 24.95 42.99 24.89
CA PRO A 4 25.66 43.43 23.70
C PRO A 4 26.08 42.24 22.83
N ARG A 5 25.91 42.39 21.51
CA ARG A 5 26.36 41.43 20.48
C ARG A 5 27.85 41.12 20.68
N ARG A 6 28.19 39.85 20.97
CA ARG A 6 29.57 39.35 20.90
C ARG A 6 30.00 39.39 19.43
N THR A 7 30.99 40.21 19.12
CA THR A 7 31.51 40.39 17.77
C THR A 7 32.16 39.11 17.25
N GLY A 8 31.64 38.55 16.15
CA GLY A 8 32.35 37.57 15.32
C GLY A 8 31.66 36.22 15.07
N ARG A 9 30.52 35.91 15.71
CA ARG A 9 29.69 34.74 15.38
C ARG A 9 28.30 35.19 14.90
N PRO A 10 27.73 34.56 13.84
CA PRO A 10 26.40 34.90 13.35
C PRO A 10 25.34 34.61 14.43
N ASN A 11 24.33 35.47 14.54
CA ASN A 11 23.19 35.19 15.42
C ASN A 11 22.35 34.08 14.78
N ARG A 12 22.34 32.88 15.38
CA ARG A 12 21.72 31.68 14.80
C ARG A 12 20.42 31.32 15.49
N LEU A 13 19.38 31.03 14.71
CA LEU A 13 18.14 30.42 15.14
C LEU A 13 18.14 28.93 14.77
N ILE A 14 17.84 28.06 15.73
CA ILE A 14 17.59 26.64 15.50
C ILE A 14 16.11 26.41 15.79
N VAL A 15 15.37 25.90 14.81
CA VAL A 15 13.95 25.61 14.96
C VAL A 15 13.80 24.13 15.33
N SER A 16 13.15 23.83 16.47
CA SER A 16 12.86 22.45 16.89
C SER A 16 11.35 22.17 16.86
N PRO A 17 10.88 20.97 16.44
CA PRO A 17 9.46 20.65 16.42
C PRO A 17 8.84 20.43 17.80
N HIS A 18 9.52 19.65 18.64
CA HIS A 18 9.07 19.21 19.95
C HIS A 18 10.09 19.61 21.02
N LEU A 19 9.61 19.54 22.27
CA LEU A 19 10.23 20.04 23.51
C LEU A 19 11.75 19.98 23.56
N ASP A 20 12.33 21.15 23.31
CA ASP A 20 13.28 21.83 24.20
C ASP A 20 13.61 23.26 23.74
N ASP A 21 13.20 23.64 22.52
CA ASP A 21 13.30 24.99 21.93
C ASP A 21 12.20 25.20 20.87
N ALA A 22 10.96 24.84 21.24
CA ALA A 22 10.06 24.28 20.24
C ALA A 22 8.94 25.19 19.75
N VAL A 23 8.55 24.91 18.51
CA VAL A 23 7.35 25.43 17.87
C VAL A 23 6.08 24.89 18.53
N LEU A 24 6.09 23.64 19.00
CA LEU A 24 4.93 22.99 19.64
C LEU A 24 5.10 22.90 21.16
N ALA A 25 5.47 24.02 21.79
CA ALA A 25 5.78 24.09 23.22
C ALA A 25 4.60 24.60 24.08
N GLY A 26 3.39 24.69 23.52
CA GLY A 26 2.23 25.26 24.20
C GLY A 26 1.82 24.48 25.46
N ILE A 27 1.47 25.22 26.51
CA ILE A 27 0.99 24.64 27.77
C ILE A 27 -0.52 24.35 27.62
N PRO A 28 -0.97 23.09 27.74
CA PRO A 28 -2.40 22.76 27.69
C PRO A 28 -3.16 23.38 28.86
N VAL A 29 -4.47 23.54 28.71
CA VAL A 29 -5.32 24.02 29.82
C VAL A 29 -5.33 22.99 30.95
N SER A 30 -5.51 23.44 32.19
CA SER A 30 -5.35 22.58 33.38
C SER A 30 -6.31 21.38 33.45
N ASP A 31 -7.42 21.45 32.71
CA ASP A 31 -8.45 20.40 32.65
C ASP A 31 -8.26 19.45 31.45
N THR A 32 -7.20 19.62 30.65
CA THR A 32 -6.89 18.70 29.53
C THR A 32 -6.66 17.28 30.07
N PRO A 33 -7.36 16.26 29.51
CA PRO A 33 -7.12 14.87 29.87
C PRO A 33 -5.65 14.50 29.71
N VAL A 34 -5.05 13.91 30.75
CA VAL A 34 -3.63 13.57 30.74
C VAL A 34 -3.37 12.46 29.72
N PRO A 35 -2.59 12.70 28.64
CA PRO A 35 -2.33 11.69 27.62
C PRO A 35 -1.52 10.51 28.14
N ALA A 36 -1.55 9.39 27.42
CA ALA A 36 -0.86 8.16 27.83
C ALA A 36 0.65 8.35 28.05
N TRP A 37 1.30 9.21 27.25
CA TRP A 37 2.72 9.53 27.38
C TRP A 37 3.03 10.28 28.69
N ASP A 38 2.22 11.27 29.04
CA ASP A 38 2.34 12.02 30.29
C ASP A 38 2.02 11.14 31.51
N GLN A 39 1.04 10.25 31.41
CA GLN A 39 0.78 9.24 32.44
C GLN A 39 1.99 8.32 32.63
N ALA A 40 2.62 7.88 31.53
CA ALA A 40 3.82 7.05 31.57
C ALA A 40 5.04 7.79 32.15
N ALA A 41 5.08 9.12 32.01
CA ALA A 41 6.05 10.01 32.67
C ALA A 41 5.70 10.28 34.15
N GLY A 42 4.57 9.75 34.65
CA GLY A 42 4.14 9.90 36.04
C GLY A 42 3.40 11.20 36.34
N ALA A 43 2.91 11.91 35.31
CA ALA A 43 2.15 13.13 35.50
C ALA A 43 0.67 12.87 35.74
N HIS A 44 0.08 13.72 36.58
CA HIS A 44 -1.38 13.77 36.82
C HIS A 44 -1.99 15.08 36.29
N ASN A 45 -1.16 15.95 35.70
CA ASN A 45 -1.58 17.21 35.11
C ASN A 45 -0.56 17.62 34.03
N SER A 46 -0.99 17.61 32.78
CA SER A 46 -0.14 17.91 31.62
C SER A 46 0.33 19.36 31.58
N ALA A 47 -0.48 20.32 32.05
CA ALA A 47 -0.08 21.72 32.12
C ALA A 47 1.12 21.93 33.05
N LYS A 48 1.10 21.29 34.22
CA LYS A 48 2.21 21.32 35.18
C LYS A 48 3.45 20.60 34.66
N LEU A 49 3.27 19.49 33.95
CA LEU A 49 4.38 18.77 33.34
C LEU A 49 5.04 19.59 32.24
N MET A 50 4.26 20.28 31.39
CA MET A 50 4.78 21.18 30.37
C MET A 50 5.54 22.37 30.96
N GLN A 51 5.05 22.96 32.06
CA GLN A 51 5.78 23.99 32.80
C GLN A 51 7.12 23.47 33.36
N GLN A 52 7.15 22.23 33.85
CA GLN A 52 8.39 21.60 34.29
C GLN A 52 9.36 21.43 33.11
N ARG A 53 8.88 20.99 31.95
CA ARG A 53 9.72 20.84 30.75
C ARG A 53 10.30 22.18 30.29
N HIS A 54 9.50 23.26 30.25
CA HIS A 54 10.03 24.62 29.98
C HIS A 54 11.14 25.05 30.93
N ALA A 55 11.03 24.68 32.22
CA ALA A 55 12.06 24.99 33.21
C ALA A 55 13.32 24.12 33.04
N GLU A 56 13.18 22.87 32.60
CA GLU A 56 14.30 22.01 32.21
C GLU A 56 15.02 22.60 31.00
N ASP A 57 14.31 23.00 29.95
CA ASP A 57 14.85 23.66 28.75
C ASP A 57 15.70 24.89 29.10
N LEU A 58 15.11 25.84 29.84
CA LEU A 58 15.78 27.07 30.26
C LEU A 58 17.12 26.79 30.94
N LYS A 59 17.17 25.78 31.80
CA LYS A 59 18.39 25.40 32.53
C LYS A 59 19.42 24.74 31.61
N VAL A 60 19.01 23.82 30.74
CA VAL A 60 19.93 23.09 29.86
C VAL A 60 20.54 24.01 28.82
N LEU A 61 19.73 24.90 28.25
CA LEU A 61 20.15 25.79 27.18
C LEU A 61 21.03 26.93 27.69
N GLU A 62 20.73 27.48 28.87
CA GLU A 62 21.62 28.45 29.52
C GLU A 62 23.02 27.85 29.76
N ALA A 63 23.10 26.56 30.10
CA ALA A 63 24.37 25.87 30.31
C ALA A 63 25.21 25.69 29.03
N ILE A 64 24.60 25.78 27.84
CA ILE A 64 25.30 25.74 26.54
C ILE A 64 25.36 27.12 25.85
N GLU A 65 25.10 28.21 26.59
CA GLU A 65 25.03 29.59 26.08
C GLU A 65 23.96 29.79 24.98
N ALA A 66 22.87 29.01 25.00
CA ALA A 66 21.69 29.15 24.14
C ALA A 66 20.51 29.78 24.91
N GLN A 67 19.54 30.33 24.17
CA GLN A 67 18.34 30.94 24.75
C GLN A 67 17.09 30.32 24.13
N PRO A 68 16.17 29.77 24.94
CA PRO A 68 14.94 29.20 24.41
C PRO A 68 13.95 30.26 23.95
N VAL A 69 13.24 29.90 22.88
CA VAL A 69 12.05 30.61 22.40
C VAL A 69 10.93 29.58 22.22
N HIS A 70 9.98 29.57 23.15
CA HIS A 70 8.84 28.67 23.12
C HIS A 70 7.67 29.34 22.39
N LEU A 71 7.11 28.68 21.38
CA LEU A 71 5.85 29.11 20.76
C LEU A 71 4.67 28.37 21.41
N ASP A 72 3.55 29.08 21.57
CA ASP A 72 2.39 28.60 22.34
C ASP A 72 1.49 27.58 21.58
N PHE A 73 1.99 26.94 20.53
CA PHE A 73 1.22 25.92 19.81
C PHE A 73 1.26 24.60 20.58
N LEU A 74 0.10 23.99 20.81
CA LEU A 74 -0.01 22.72 21.53
C LEU A 74 0.58 21.56 20.72
N ASP A 75 1.27 20.61 21.34
CA ASP A 75 1.64 19.30 20.76
C ASP A 75 0.37 18.48 20.37
N GLU A 76 0.46 17.60 19.36
CA GLU A 76 -0.56 16.64 18.93
C GLU A 76 -1.27 15.96 20.10
N GLN A 77 -0.53 15.53 21.12
CA GLN A 77 -1.12 14.82 22.27
C GLN A 77 -2.09 15.69 23.11
N TYR A 78 -2.09 17.02 22.92
CA TYR A 78 -2.92 17.96 23.67
C TYR A 78 -3.99 18.66 22.83
N ARG A 79 -4.17 18.29 21.55
CA ARG A 79 -5.08 18.97 20.63
C ARG A 79 -5.85 18.00 19.73
N ASP A 80 -7.05 18.41 19.35
CA ASP A 80 -7.84 17.70 18.34
C ASP A 80 -7.54 18.28 16.96
N GLY A 81 -6.94 17.47 16.08
CA GLY A 81 -6.65 17.83 14.69
C GLY A 81 -5.36 18.62 14.49
N ARG A 82 -5.15 19.07 13.25
CA ARG A 82 -3.92 19.76 12.81
C ARG A 82 -3.87 21.19 13.39
N PRO A 83 -2.70 21.68 13.84
CA PRO A 83 -2.54 23.07 14.25
C PRO A 83 -2.76 24.01 13.06
N PRO A 84 -3.13 25.27 13.34
CA PRO A 84 -3.19 26.30 12.31
C PRO A 84 -1.80 26.57 11.73
N THR A 85 -1.45 25.88 10.64
CA THR A 85 -0.12 25.94 10.00
C THR A 85 0.26 27.36 9.61
N GLN A 86 -0.69 28.18 9.17
CA GLN A 86 -0.44 29.60 8.87
C GLN A 86 -0.01 30.41 10.10
N ALA A 87 -0.60 30.15 11.26
CA ALA A 87 -0.21 30.85 12.49
C ALA A 87 1.22 30.47 12.92
N ILE A 88 1.63 29.22 12.70
CA ILE A 88 3.00 28.77 12.90
C ILE A 88 3.96 29.49 11.94
N ILE A 89 3.59 29.58 10.66
CA ILE A 89 4.37 30.32 9.65
C ILE A 89 4.56 31.77 10.06
N ASP A 90 3.47 32.45 10.46
CA ASP A 90 3.50 33.87 10.84
C ASP A 90 4.37 34.11 12.09
N ALA A 91 4.30 33.22 13.09
CA ALA A 91 5.12 33.29 14.29
C ALA A 91 6.62 33.07 13.99
N LEU A 92 6.93 32.11 13.11
CA LEU A 92 8.29 31.82 12.68
C LEU A 92 8.87 32.94 11.80
N ASP A 93 8.07 33.50 10.87
CA ASP A 93 8.50 34.61 10.01
C ASP A 93 8.86 35.85 10.84
N GLN A 94 8.10 36.15 11.89
CA GLN A 94 8.43 37.22 12.83
C GLN A 94 9.74 36.94 13.58
N LEU A 95 9.92 35.72 14.09
CA LEU A 95 11.10 35.36 14.87
C LEU A 95 12.38 35.38 14.03
N VAL A 96 12.31 34.86 12.80
CA VAL A 96 13.44 34.73 11.87
C VAL A 96 14.03 36.08 11.46
N GLN A 97 13.29 37.19 11.59
CA GLN A 97 13.78 38.53 11.25
C GLN A 97 14.94 39.01 12.13
N ASP A 98 15.10 38.47 13.33
CA ASP A 98 16.13 38.89 14.29
C ASP A 98 17.45 38.10 14.19
N TYR A 99 17.52 37.11 13.30
CA TYR A 99 18.65 36.17 13.19
C TYR A 99 19.31 36.18 11.81
N ASP A 100 20.63 36.01 11.79
CA ASP A 100 21.48 36.03 10.60
C ASP A 100 21.49 34.66 9.88
N GLU A 101 21.26 33.58 10.63
CA GLU A 101 21.33 32.20 10.17
C GLU A 101 20.19 31.39 10.78
N VAL A 102 19.51 30.57 9.97
CA VAL A 102 18.40 29.72 10.41
C VAL A 102 18.66 28.26 10.06
N TRP A 103 18.52 27.40 11.07
CA TRP A 103 18.65 25.95 10.99
C TRP A 103 17.29 25.31 11.25
N LEU A 104 16.87 24.40 10.37
CA LEU A 104 15.53 23.81 10.39
C LEU A 104 15.56 22.30 10.57
N PRO A 105 14.53 21.70 11.20
CA PRO A 105 14.41 20.26 11.25
C PRO A 105 14.00 19.74 9.88
N ALA A 106 14.52 18.56 9.53
CA ALA A 106 14.21 17.92 8.26
C ALA A 106 12.83 17.23 8.28
N GLY A 107 12.33 16.84 9.46
CA GLY A 107 11.03 16.17 9.61
C GLY A 107 11.10 14.68 9.22
N VAL A 108 12.18 14.02 9.62
CA VAL A 108 12.47 12.60 9.28
C VAL A 108 11.70 11.68 10.23
N GLY A 109 11.22 10.52 9.76
CA GLY A 109 10.71 9.46 10.65
C GLY A 109 9.19 9.40 10.86
N GLY A 110 8.40 10.13 10.06
CA GLY A 110 6.95 9.93 9.98
C GLY A 110 6.10 10.56 11.08
N ASN A 111 6.70 11.26 12.06
CA ASN A 111 5.97 12.00 13.09
C ASN A 111 5.22 13.22 12.47
N PRO A 112 3.88 13.34 12.63
CA PRO A 112 3.09 14.41 12.00
C PRO A 112 3.53 15.82 12.38
N ASP A 113 3.86 16.02 13.65
CA ASP A 113 4.23 17.31 14.21
C ASP A 113 5.61 17.78 13.72
N HIS A 114 6.56 16.86 13.61
CA HIS A 114 7.87 17.11 13.00
C HIS A 114 7.74 17.57 11.55
N ARG A 115 6.85 16.94 10.78
CA ARG A 115 6.58 17.32 9.38
C ARG A 115 5.92 18.69 9.28
N ILE A 116 4.93 18.96 10.10
CA ILE A 116 4.21 20.24 10.10
C ILE A 116 5.17 21.39 10.42
N VAL A 117 6.07 21.21 11.39
CA VAL A 117 7.05 22.23 11.75
C VAL A 117 8.09 22.40 10.65
N ALA A 118 8.58 21.32 10.04
CA ALA A 118 9.50 21.41 8.91
C ALA A 118 8.88 22.16 7.71
N GLU A 119 7.62 21.85 7.35
CA GLU A 119 6.87 22.53 6.29
C GLU A 119 6.66 24.01 6.60
N ALA A 120 6.18 24.33 7.81
CA ALA A 120 5.91 25.71 8.21
C ALA A 120 7.19 26.54 8.32
N ALA A 121 8.27 25.96 8.84
CA ALA A 121 9.54 26.64 8.97
C ALA A 121 10.20 26.88 7.61
N LEU A 122 10.11 25.91 6.68
CA LEU A 122 10.58 26.10 5.31
C LEU A 122 9.81 27.23 4.60
N ALA A 123 8.49 27.29 4.79
CA ALA A 123 7.64 28.35 4.24
C ALA A 123 7.97 29.74 4.84
N ALA A 124 8.27 29.81 6.14
CA ALA A 124 8.58 31.07 6.84
C ALA A 124 9.98 31.64 6.55
N THR A 125 10.91 30.83 6.02
CA THR A 125 12.35 31.17 6.00
C THR A 125 12.97 31.22 4.61
N ILE A 126 12.12 31.25 3.56
CA ILE A 126 12.52 31.23 2.15
C ILE A 126 13.64 32.26 1.88
N GLY A 127 14.81 31.76 1.46
CA GLY A 127 16.01 32.58 1.15
C GLY A 127 16.93 32.90 2.34
N ARG A 128 16.65 32.39 3.55
CA ARG A 128 17.48 32.58 4.76
C ARG A 128 17.94 31.29 5.43
N VAL A 129 17.36 30.14 5.07
CA VAL A 129 17.80 28.84 5.58
C VAL A 129 19.24 28.57 5.15
N ARG A 130 20.06 28.15 6.12
CA ARG A 130 21.43 27.71 5.84
C ARG A 130 21.59 26.21 5.95
N VAL A 131 20.90 25.58 6.91
CA VAL A 131 21.07 24.16 7.20
C VAL A 131 19.72 23.54 7.53
N MET A 132 19.47 22.35 6.99
CA MET A 132 18.47 21.42 7.52
C MET A 132 19.20 20.32 8.30
N TYR A 133 18.65 19.87 9.44
CA TYR A 133 19.24 18.82 10.28
C TYR A 133 18.29 17.65 10.49
N ALA A 134 18.83 16.44 10.60
CA ALA A 134 18.03 15.25 10.91
C ALA A 134 17.69 15.21 12.40
N ASP A 135 16.40 15.37 12.72
CA ASP A 135 15.86 15.35 14.08
C ASP A 135 15.94 13.96 14.72
N GLN A 136 16.71 13.83 15.80
CA GLN A 136 16.83 12.58 16.58
C GLN A 136 15.84 12.57 17.75
N PRO A 137 15.30 11.40 18.16
CA PRO A 137 15.55 10.05 17.65
C PRO A 137 14.80 9.70 16.35
N TYR A 138 13.98 10.60 15.82
CA TYR A 138 13.04 10.32 14.72
C TYR A 138 13.71 9.93 13.41
N ALA A 139 14.90 10.45 13.14
CA ALA A 139 15.67 10.10 11.94
C ALA A 139 16.16 8.65 11.87
N THR A 140 16.06 7.88 12.98
CA THR A 140 16.71 6.56 13.09
C THR A 140 15.74 5.42 13.34
N ARG A 141 14.43 5.68 13.23
CA ARG A 141 13.36 4.69 13.28
C ARG A 141 12.11 5.20 12.55
N ASP A 142 11.26 4.29 12.09
CA ASP A 142 9.90 4.62 11.65
C ASP A 142 8.97 4.75 12.87
N TRP A 143 8.40 5.94 13.06
CA TRP A 143 7.44 6.26 14.12
C TRP A 143 5.99 6.28 13.62
N SER A 144 5.76 5.99 12.33
CA SER A 144 4.41 5.95 11.74
C SER A 144 3.62 4.68 12.10
N GLY A 145 4.28 3.67 12.66
CA GLY A 145 3.66 2.37 12.99
C GLY A 145 3.33 1.51 11.76
N VAL A 146 3.76 1.88 10.55
CA VAL A 146 3.39 1.20 9.29
C VAL A 146 4.54 0.39 8.68
N LEU A 147 5.81 0.60 9.07
CA LEU A 147 6.94 -0.23 8.63
C LEU A 147 7.88 -0.56 9.80
N ALA A 148 7.59 -1.66 10.49
CA ALA A 148 8.59 -2.35 11.32
C ALA A 148 9.54 -3.17 10.42
N SER A 149 10.29 -2.50 9.53
CA SER A 149 11.35 -3.17 8.77
C SER A 149 12.72 -2.82 9.33
N SER A 150 13.54 -3.85 9.50
CA SER A 150 14.98 -3.83 9.80
C SER A 150 15.82 -3.27 8.65
N LEU A 151 15.46 -2.11 8.11
CA LEU A 151 16.33 -1.40 7.17
C LEU A 151 17.51 -0.82 7.94
N ASP A 152 18.69 -0.91 7.35
CA ASP A 152 19.90 -0.39 7.98
C ASP A 152 19.73 1.12 8.21
N LYS A 153 20.16 1.63 9.37
CA LYS A 153 19.79 2.99 9.84
C LYS A 153 20.26 4.10 8.87
N LEU A 154 21.26 3.82 8.04
CA LEU A 154 21.73 4.68 6.94
C LEU A 154 20.78 4.68 5.73
N GLU A 155 20.21 3.52 5.37
CA GLU A 155 19.27 3.38 4.26
C GLU A 155 17.95 4.09 4.55
N THR A 156 17.54 4.23 5.82
CA THR A 156 16.32 4.97 6.19
C THR A 156 16.50 6.47 5.95
N VAL A 157 17.66 7.03 6.34
CA VAL A 157 17.98 8.44 6.08
C VAL A 157 18.17 8.67 4.59
N GLU A 158 18.84 7.78 3.85
CA GLU A 158 19.04 7.88 2.40
C GLU A 158 17.73 7.68 1.60
N ALA A 159 16.85 6.77 2.01
CA ALA A 159 15.54 6.54 1.39
C ALA A 159 14.57 7.68 1.66
N TRP A 160 14.56 8.25 2.86
CA TRP A 160 13.83 9.48 3.17
C TRP A 160 14.40 10.67 2.38
N THR A 161 15.73 10.80 2.32
CA THR A 161 16.42 11.82 1.52
C THR A 161 15.99 11.71 0.05
N LYS A 162 15.96 10.49 -0.51
CA LYS A 162 15.45 10.28 -1.86
C LYS A 162 13.97 10.66 -2.00
N ALA A 163 13.11 10.24 -1.06
CA ALA A 163 11.67 10.51 -1.11
C ALA A 163 11.30 11.99 -0.94
N VAL A 164 12.04 12.75 -0.13
CA VAL A 164 11.80 14.19 0.11
C VAL A 164 12.51 15.08 -0.91
N LEU A 165 13.72 14.70 -1.36
CA LEU A 165 14.44 15.45 -2.39
C LEU A 165 13.87 15.23 -3.81
N ASP A 166 13.24 14.08 -4.10
CA ASP A 166 12.55 13.84 -5.37
C ASP A 166 11.17 14.55 -5.45
N THR A 167 10.64 15.05 -4.33
CA THR A 167 9.29 15.66 -4.24
C THR A 167 9.27 17.16 -3.95
N SER A 168 10.41 17.77 -3.60
CA SER A 168 10.52 19.22 -3.32
C SER A 168 11.35 19.94 -4.39
N PRO A 169 10.79 20.91 -5.15
CA PRO A 169 11.53 21.72 -6.12
C PRO A 169 12.56 22.69 -5.51
N LEU A 170 12.79 22.62 -4.18
CA LEU A 170 13.68 23.51 -3.41
C LEU A 170 14.86 22.76 -2.73
N ALA A 171 15.09 21.50 -3.09
CA ALA A 171 16.09 20.62 -2.48
C ALA A 171 17.55 20.96 -2.87
N PRO A 172 18.51 21.07 -1.90
CA PRO A 172 19.94 21.29 -2.18
C PRO A 172 20.66 19.93 -2.44
N PRO A 173 22.02 19.82 -2.52
CA PRO A 173 22.65 18.66 -3.15
C PRO A 173 22.37 17.32 -2.46
N ARG A 174 22.37 16.28 -3.29
CA ARG A 174 21.76 14.94 -3.10
C ARG A 174 22.30 14.08 -1.95
N VAL A 175 23.22 14.57 -1.11
CA VAL A 175 23.91 13.77 -0.09
C VAL A 175 24.03 14.58 1.22
N PRO A 176 23.54 14.08 2.37
CA PRO A 176 23.74 14.74 3.65
C PRO A 176 25.23 14.79 4.01
N VAL A 177 25.65 15.89 4.61
CA VAL A 177 26.93 15.97 5.31
C VAL A 177 26.81 15.23 6.63
N VAL A 178 27.56 14.13 6.77
CA VAL A 178 27.66 13.40 8.03
C VAL A 178 28.79 13.99 8.86
N ARG A 179 28.46 14.60 10.00
CA ARG A 179 29.44 15.07 10.98
C ARG A 179 29.64 13.98 12.03
N HIS A 180 30.89 13.61 12.25
CA HIS A 180 31.28 12.72 13.34
C HIS A 180 31.68 13.57 14.55
N LEU A 181 31.04 13.33 15.69
CA LEU A 181 31.38 13.97 16.96
C LEU A 181 32.56 13.22 17.61
N ASP A 182 33.50 13.96 18.19
CA ASP A 182 34.56 13.33 18.97
C ASP A 182 34.07 12.87 20.35
N GLY A 183 34.91 12.13 21.08
CA GLY A 183 34.53 11.59 22.39
C GLY A 183 34.16 12.66 23.43
N GLY A 184 34.74 13.86 23.34
CA GLY A 184 34.43 14.98 24.22
C GLY A 184 33.08 15.63 23.87
N GLU A 185 32.83 15.86 22.58
CA GLU A 185 31.55 16.38 22.07
C GLU A 185 30.40 15.42 22.36
N THR A 186 30.62 14.12 22.17
CA THR A 186 29.67 13.05 22.49
C THR A 186 29.31 13.05 23.98
N MET A 187 30.32 13.18 24.86
CA MET A 187 30.11 13.28 26.30
C MET A 187 29.34 14.55 26.69
N ALA A 188 29.64 15.69 26.05
CA ALA A 188 28.92 16.93 26.30
C ALA A 188 27.44 16.84 25.87
N LYS A 189 27.15 16.26 24.70
CA LYS A 189 25.80 15.99 24.21
C LYS A 189 25.02 15.08 25.17
N ARG A 190 25.64 14.00 25.64
CA ARG A 190 25.03 13.10 26.65
C ARG A 190 24.79 13.81 27.98
N ALA A 191 25.71 14.65 28.42
CA ALA A 191 25.57 15.41 29.67
C ALA A 191 24.45 16.46 29.59
N ALA A 192 24.25 17.11 28.44
CA ALA A 192 23.13 18.03 28.21
C ALA A 192 21.80 17.27 28.25
N LEU A 193 21.67 16.18 27.49
CA LEU A 193 20.45 15.37 27.44
C LEU A 193 20.08 14.76 28.80
N ALA A 194 21.08 14.37 29.60
CA ALA A 194 20.89 13.81 30.94
C ALA A 194 20.17 14.75 31.93
N GLN A 195 20.06 16.04 31.61
CA GLN A 195 19.38 17.02 32.45
C GLN A 195 17.86 17.08 32.25
N TYR A 196 17.31 16.51 31.16
CA TYR A 196 15.86 16.41 30.91
C TYR A 196 15.23 15.26 31.71
N ALA A 197 15.16 15.44 33.02
CA ALA A 197 14.69 14.41 33.96
C ALA A 197 13.23 13.99 33.73
N SER A 198 12.40 14.86 33.16
CA SER A 198 10.98 14.58 32.88
C SER A 198 10.75 13.71 31.64
N GLN A 199 11.72 13.62 30.71
CA GLN A 199 11.55 12.93 29.42
C GLN A 199 12.57 11.82 29.20
N LEU A 200 13.83 12.05 29.54
CA LEU A 200 14.89 11.12 29.19
C LEU A 200 14.69 9.72 29.82
N PRO A 201 14.31 9.55 31.10
CA PRO A 201 14.12 8.21 31.67
C PRO A 201 13.01 7.42 30.97
N LEU A 202 11.92 8.09 30.57
CA LEU A 202 10.84 7.46 29.80
C LEU A 202 11.32 7.10 28.40
N LEU A 203 12.05 8.00 27.74
CA LEU A 203 12.62 7.76 26.43
C LEU A 203 13.60 6.57 26.45
N ILE A 204 14.47 6.47 27.45
CA ILE A 204 15.37 5.31 27.64
C ILE A 204 14.57 4.03 27.93
N LYS A 205 13.51 4.12 28.73
CA LYS A 205 12.66 2.96 29.05
C LYS A 205 11.94 2.42 27.82
N VAL A 206 11.44 3.30 26.96
CA VAL A 206 10.75 2.92 25.73
C VAL A 206 11.75 2.52 24.64
N PHE A 207 12.95 3.12 24.63
CA PHE A 207 13.98 2.93 23.61
C PHE A 207 15.38 2.65 24.22
N PRO A 208 15.57 1.50 24.91
CA PRO A 208 16.83 1.21 25.60
C PRO A 208 18.02 1.03 24.63
N GLU A 209 17.73 0.57 23.41
CA GLU A 209 18.71 0.37 22.34
C GLU A 209 19.27 1.71 21.81
N TRP A 210 18.46 2.78 21.82
CA TRP A 210 18.84 4.09 21.30
C TRP A 210 19.90 4.77 22.17
N TRP A 211 19.74 4.71 23.50
CA TRP A 211 20.65 5.37 24.44
C TRP A 211 22.07 4.77 24.45
N ASN A 212 22.15 3.47 24.15
CA ASN A 212 23.40 2.70 24.18
C ASN A 212 24.06 2.56 22.80
N ASP A 213 23.44 3.06 21.73
CA ASP A 213 24.01 2.99 20.39
C ASP A 213 25.06 4.09 20.18
N PRO A 214 26.35 3.74 20.00
CA PRO A 214 27.39 4.73 19.75
C PRO A 214 27.16 5.50 18.44
N VAL A 215 26.57 4.88 17.42
CA VAL A 215 26.35 5.52 16.10
C VAL A 215 25.37 6.71 16.19
N LEU A 216 24.47 6.71 17.18
CA LEU A 216 23.42 7.71 17.34
C LEU A 216 23.87 8.98 18.07
N PHE A 217 24.87 8.85 18.94
CA PHE A 217 25.46 9.99 19.63
C PHE A 217 26.69 10.53 18.92
N ASP A 218 27.39 9.70 18.14
CA ASP A 218 28.66 10.04 17.52
C ASP A 218 28.49 10.61 16.10
N LYS A 219 27.26 10.65 15.55
CA LYS A 219 26.97 11.15 14.20
C LYS A 219 25.77 12.10 14.15
N GLU A 220 25.89 13.11 13.29
CA GLU A 220 24.82 14.06 12.97
C GLU A 220 24.76 14.27 11.45
N TRP A 221 23.54 14.45 10.91
CA TRP A 221 23.30 14.60 9.47
C TRP A 221 22.73 15.98 9.17
N PHE A 222 23.31 16.64 8.17
CA PHE A 222 22.96 18.01 7.77
C PHE A 222 22.84 18.15 6.25
N TRP A 223 22.01 19.07 5.79
CA TRP A 223 21.93 19.50 4.40
C TRP A 223 22.16 21.01 4.31
N GLU A 224 23.18 21.43 3.55
CA GLU A 224 23.49 22.85 3.35
C GLU A 224 22.62 23.45 2.24
N MET A 225 21.99 24.60 2.50
CA MET A 225 21.10 25.29 1.55
C MET A 225 21.83 26.44 0.83
N SER A 226 21.62 26.59 -0.48
CA SER A 226 22.19 27.70 -1.26
C SER A 226 21.41 29.01 -1.05
N PRO A 227 22.06 30.15 -0.79
CA PRO A 227 21.40 31.43 -0.48
C PRO A 227 20.89 32.24 -1.70
N THR A 228 21.03 31.75 -2.93
CA THR A 228 20.75 32.54 -4.15
C THR A 228 19.76 31.85 -5.07
N GLU A 229 18.46 32.04 -4.85
CA GLU A 229 17.38 31.95 -5.87
C GLU A 229 16.03 32.50 -5.29
N PRO A 230 15.48 33.63 -5.77
CA PRO A 230 14.19 34.18 -5.29
C PRO A 230 13.12 34.17 -6.44
N LYS A 231 11.78 34.14 -6.31
CA LYS A 231 10.77 34.67 -5.35
C LYS A 231 9.42 33.93 -5.53
N TRP A 232 8.57 33.83 -4.49
CA TRP A 232 7.13 33.49 -4.60
C TRP A 232 6.27 34.57 -3.90
N PRO A 233 5.02 34.86 -4.35
CA PRO A 233 4.20 35.94 -3.76
C PRO A 233 3.53 35.54 -2.44
N PRO A 234 3.13 36.52 -1.59
CA PRO A 234 2.58 36.27 -0.26
C PRO A 234 1.11 35.79 -0.32
N PRO A 235 0.64 35.04 0.70
CA PRO A 235 -0.73 34.58 0.78
C PRO A 235 -1.70 35.77 1.02
N LEU A 236 -2.61 35.99 0.07
CA LEU A 236 -3.73 36.93 0.20
C LEU A 236 -4.84 36.30 1.04
N LEU A 237 -4.96 36.74 2.29
CA LEU A 237 -6.20 36.62 3.06
C LEU A 237 -7.29 37.47 2.38
N LEU A 238 -8.35 36.84 1.88
CA LEU A 238 -9.55 37.56 1.41
C LEU A 238 -10.70 37.43 2.41
N PRO A 239 -11.44 38.52 2.68
CA PRO A 239 -12.54 38.56 3.64
C PRO A 239 -13.82 37.90 3.09
N SER A 240 -14.69 37.44 4.00
CA SER A 240 -15.97 36.83 3.68
C SER A 240 -16.89 37.76 2.85
N PRO A 241 -17.58 37.25 1.81
CA PRO A 241 -18.49 38.08 1.01
C PRO A 241 -19.81 38.38 1.75
N PRO A 242 -20.43 39.55 1.49
CA PRO A 242 -21.69 39.93 2.11
C PRO A 242 -22.87 39.15 1.50
N LYS A 243 -23.88 38.84 2.34
CA LYS A 243 -25.17 38.31 1.89
C LYS A 243 -25.92 39.36 1.06
N GLN A 244 -26.34 39.00 -0.15
CA GLN A 244 -27.38 39.70 -0.90
C GLN A 244 -28.59 38.79 -1.07
N GLU A 245 -29.77 39.33 -0.74
CA GLU A 245 -31.08 38.73 -0.98
C GLU A 245 -31.47 38.83 -2.47
N PRO A 246 -32.31 37.90 -2.98
CA PRO A 246 -32.63 37.81 -4.40
C PRO A 246 -33.70 38.84 -4.78
N THR A 247 -33.36 39.73 -5.72
CA THR A 247 -34.37 40.49 -6.48
C THR A 247 -34.79 39.73 -7.72
N SER A 248 -36.11 39.56 -7.83
CA SER A 248 -36.91 38.97 -8.90
C SER A 248 -36.73 39.61 -10.27
N GLU A 249 -36.62 38.79 -11.32
CA GLU A 249 -37.59 38.79 -12.44
C GLU A 249 -37.50 37.48 -13.26
N PRO A 250 -38.62 36.95 -13.78
CA PRO A 250 -38.71 35.59 -14.27
C PRO A 250 -38.58 35.49 -15.80
N CYS A 251 -37.75 34.55 -16.26
CA CYS A 251 -37.94 33.90 -17.56
C CYS A 251 -37.97 32.39 -17.29
N GLY A 252 -39.12 31.75 -17.49
CA GLY A 252 -39.28 30.32 -17.21
C GLY A 252 -38.38 29.48 -18.12
N PRO A 253 -37.59 28.53 -17.60
CA PRO A 253 -36.68 27.75 -18.43
C PRO A 253 -37.41 26.58 -19.09
N GLN A 254 -37.12 26.36 -20.38
CA GLN A 254 -37.22 25.02 -20.97
C GLN A 254 -36.42 24.06 -20.09
N ASP A 255 -36.95 22.86 -19.81
CA ASP A 255 -36.35 21.91 -18.87
C ASP A 255 -35.09 21.25 -19.48
N ILE A 256 -33.95 21.98 -19.45
CA ILE A 256 -32.65 21.52 -19.95
C ILE A 256 -32.20 20.33 -19.10
N PHE A 257 -31.84 19.21 -19.74
CA PHE A 257 -31.36 18.04 -19.02
C PHE A 257 -30.00 18.27 -18.36
N LEU A 258 -28.98 18.68 -19.12
CA LEU A 258 -27.60 18.74 -18.64
C LEU A 258 -26.97 20.13 -18.81
N SER A 259 -26.29 20.63 -17.78
CA SER A 259 -25.33 21.73 -17.92
C SER A 259 -23.92 21.16 -17.94
N VAL A 260 -23.20 21.39 -19.03
CA VAL A 260 -21.79 20.97 -19.17
C VAL A 260 -20.90 22.16 -18.83
N ILE A 261 -20.07 22.02 -17.81
CA ILE A 261 -19.08 23.02 -17.42
C ILE A 261 -17.73 22.65 -18.04
N VAL A 262 -17.12 23.59 -18.75
CA VAL A 262 -15.74 23.47 -19.26
C VAL A 262 -14.92 24.58 -18.65
N ARG A 263 -13.95 24.23 -17.79
CA ARG A 263 -12.97 25.20 -17.27
C ARG A 263 -11.78 25.28 -18.21
N THR A 264 -11.29 26.48 -18.47
CA THR A 264 -10.11 26.70 -19.33
C THR A 264 -9.28 27.89 -18.87
N GLN A 265 -7.96 27.77 -19.01
CA GLN A 265 -7.04 28.91 -18.86
C GLN A 265 -6.70 29.57 -20.22
N GLY A 266 -7.24 29.04 -21.33
CA GLY A 266 -6.96 29.53 -22.68
C GLY A 266 -5.50 29.39 -23.11
N ILE A 267 -4.70 28.57 -22.41
CA ILE A 267 -3.27 28.33 -22.71
C ILE A 267 -3.04 27.11 -23.61
N ARG A 268 -4.09 26.33 -23.92
CA ARG A 268 -4.04 25.09 -24.70
C ARG A 268 -4.85 25.23 -26.00
N PRO A 269 -4.37 26.02 -26.97
CA PRO A 269 -5.15 26.39 -28.15
C PRO A 269 -5.50 25.22 -29.07
N GLN A 270 -4.85 24.06 -28.92
CA GLN A 270 -5.17 22.84 -29.66
C GLN A 270 -6.21 21.95 -28.95
N LEU A 271 -6.22 21.90 -27.61
CA LEU A 271 -7.05 20.95 -26.87
C LEU A 271 -8.49 21.43 -26.66
N LEU A 272 -8.67 22.73 -26.35
CA LEU A 272 -10.00 23.30 -26.15
C LEU A 272 -10.90 23.12 -27.41
N PRO A 273 -10.43 23.35 -28.65
CA PRO A 273 -11.21 23.03 -29.85
C PRO A 273 -11.62 21.56 -29.97
N GLU A 274 -10.79 20.62 -29.52
CA GLU A 274 -11.11 19.20 -29.56
C GLU A 274 -12.19 18.85 -28.53
N ALA A 275 -12.09 19.37 -27.30
CA ALA A 275 -13.11 19.23 -26.27
C ALA A 275 -14.45 19.81 -26.74
N LEU A 276 -14.44 21.04 -27.26
CA LEU A 276 -15.60 21.71 -27.84
C LEU A 276 -16.18 20.97 -29.05
N GLY A 277 -15.32 20.43 -29.92
CA GLY A 277 -15.71 19.59 -31.06
C GLY A 277 -16.38 18.29 -30.63
N SER A 278 -15.90 17.67 -29.56
CA SER A 278 -16.48 16.45 -28.99
C SER A 278 -17.89 16.69 -28.41
N LEU A 279 -18.12 17.88 -27.84
CA LEU A 279 -19.44 18.32 -27.39
C LEU A 279 -20.36 18.67 -28.56
N ALA A 280 -19.84 19.30 -29.60
CA ALA A 280 -20.58 19.58 -30.83
C ALA A 280 -21.03 18.31 -31.57
N ALA A 281 -20.33 17.19 -31.37
CA ALA A 281 -20.60 15.90 -31.98
C ALA A 281 -21.56 15.00 -31.15
N GLN A 282 -22.09 15.48 -30.02
CA GLN A 282 -23.01 14.68 -29.20
C GLN A 282 -24.28 14.30 -29.96
N THR A 283 -24.69 13.05 -29.79
CA THR A 283 -25.92 12.47 -30.35
C THR A 283 -27.18 13.08 -29.74
N SER A 284 -27.11 13.46 -28.46
CA SER A 284 -28.13 14.25 -27.77
C SER A 284 -27.72 15.72 -27.70
N ARG A 285 -28.66 16.62 -28.00
CA ARG A 285 -28.49 18.08 -27.92
C ARG A 285 -29.14 18.69 -26.68
N ASP A 286 -29.65 17.87 -25.76
CA ASP A 286 -30.34 18.33 -24.56
C ASP A 286 -29.37 18.75 -23.45
N PHE A 287 -28.52 19.72 -23.79
CA PHE A 287 -27.61 20.32 -22.84
C PHE A 287 -27.32 21.79 -23.19
N GLU A 288 -26.83 22.52 -22.20
CA GLU A 288 -26.19 23.82 -22.35
C GLU A 288 -24.69 23.74 -22.03
N LEU A 289 -23.91 24.70 -22.51
CA LEU A 289 -22.46 24.73 -22.32
C LEU A 289 -22.05 25.99 -21.56
N LEU A 290 -21.38 25.81 -20.43
CA LEU A 290 -20.83 26.89 -19.61
C LEU A 290 -19.31 26.83 -19.67
N VAL A 291 -18.71 27.69 -20.48
CA VAL A 291 -17.24 27.80 -20.58
C VAL A 291 -16.77 28.83 -19.58
N VAL A 292 -15.93 28.42 -18.64
CA VAL A 292 -15.44 29.28 -17.56
C VAL A 292 -13.94 29.53 -17.73
N ALA A 293 -13.62 30.74 -18.18
CA ALA A 293 -12.26 31.21 -18.37
C ALA A 293 -11.65 31.61 -17.02
N HIS A 294 -10.68 30.84 -16.52
CA HIS A 294 -10.04 31.05 -15.21
C HIS A 294 -8.67 31.74 -15.35
N ASP A 295 -8.54 32.94 -14.75
CA ASP A 295 -7.30 33.74 -14.75
C ASP A 295 -6.65 33.91 -16.14
N VAL A 296 -7.51 34.07 -17.15
CA VAL A 296 -7.11 34.16 -18.56
C VAL A 296 -6.67 35.57 -18.90
N ARG A 297 -5.47 35.70 -19.49
CA ARG A 297 -4.99 36.97 -20.06
C ARG A 297 -5.84 37.38 -21.27
N GLU A 298 -6.03 38.69 -21.50
CA GLU A 298 -6.87 39.21 -22.61
C GLU A 298 -6.55 38.61 -23.99
N ALA A 299 -5.26 38.40 -24.30
CA ALA A 299 -4.86 37.77 -25.56
C ALA A 299 -5.40 36.34 -25.71
N ASN A 300 -5.36 35.55 -24.62
CA ASN A 300 -5.88 34.18 -24.60
C ASN A 300 -7.41 34.17 -24.56
N LEU A 301 -8.03 35.15 -23.89
CA LEU A 301 -9.50 35.27 -23.83
C LEU A 301 -10.10 35.57 -25.20
N THR A 302 -9.40 36.33 -26.03
CA THR A 302 -9.77 36.55 -27.44
C THR A 302 -9.75 35.23 -28.21
N CYS A 303 -8.70 34.42 -28.04
CA CYS A 303 -8.63 33.10 -28.67
C CYS A 303 -9.78 32.18 -28.23
N VAL A 304 -10.13 32.18 -26.94
CA VAL A 304 -11.31 31.44 -26.45
C VAL A 304 -12.59 31.93 -27.14
N ARG A 305 -12.82 33.24 -27.23
CA ARG A 305 -14.00 33.80 -27.91
C ARG A 305 -14.08 33.39 -29.38
N ASP A 306 -12.95 33.42 -30.09
CA ASP A 306 -12.88 33.01 -31.50
C ASP A 306 -13.24 31.53 -31.65
N GLN A 307 -12.72 30.66 -30.77
CA GLN A 307 -13.05 29.23 -30.77
C GLN A 307 -14.53 28.98 -30.47
N LEU A 308 -15.14 29.72 -29.54
CA LEU A 308 -16.57 29.63 -29.29
C LEU A 308 -17.40 30.09 -30.49
N SER A 309 -16.97 31.15 -31.19
CA SER A 309 -17.66 31.64 -32.38
C SER A 309 -17.67 30.62 -33.55
N ALA A 310 -16.73 29.67 -33.54
CA ALA A 310 -16.64 28.58 -34.50
C ALA A 310 -17.58 27.39 -34.18
N LEU A 311 -18.26 27.40 -33.03
CA LEU A 311 -19.23 26.36 -32.68
C LEU A 311 -20.41 26.33 -33.66
N PRO A 312 -21.02 25.15 -33.92
CA PRO A 312 -22.27 25.09 -34.65
C PRO A 312 -23.35 25.96 -34.02
N SER A 313 -24.20 26.58 -34.85
CA SER A 313 -25.20 27.56 -34.40
C SER A 313 -26.08 27.08 -33.26
N TRP A 314 -26.44 25.78 -33.25
CA TRP A 314 -27.26 25.18 -32.20
C TRP A 314 -26.58 25.16 -30.84
N LEU A 315 -25.26 24.89 -30.80
CA LEU A 315 -24.49 24.82 -29.56
C LEU A 315 -24.07 26.23 -29.15
N HIS A 316 -23.63 27.05 -30.09
CA HIS A 316 -23.30 28.47 -29.85
C HIS A 316 -24.46 29.21 -29.17
N ALA A 317 -25.70 29.00 -29.60
CA ALA A 317 -26.89 29.61 -29.00
C ALA A 317 -27.17 29.17 -27.55
N ARG A 318 -26.55 28.07 -27.10
CA ARG A 318 -26.67 27.50 -25.75
C ARG A 318 -25.36 27.59 -24.96
N THR A 319 -24.37 28.34 -25.46
CA THR A 319 -23.09 28.52 -24.82
C THR A 319 -23.03 29.85 -24.08
N SER A 320 -22.60 29.81 -22.82
CA SER A 320 -22.26 31.00 -22.05
C SER A 320 -20.76 31.01 -21.73
N LEU A 321 -20.10 32.14 -21.99
CA LEU A 321 -18.72 32.38 -21.55
C LEU A 321 -18.74 33.16 -20.23
N LEU A 322 -18.18 32.56 -19.19
CA LEU A 322 -18.03 33.11 -17.86
C LEU A 322 -16.55 33.36 -17.58
N GLN A 323 -16.25 34.25 -16.63
CA GLN A 323 -14.89 34.53 -16.18
C GLN A 323 -14.78 34.26 -14.69
N ALA A 324 -13.69 33.62 -14.30
CA ALA A 324 -13.30 33.35 -12.94
C ALA A 324 -11.95 34.01 -12.67
N HIS A 325 -11.84 34.73 -11.55
CA HIS A 325 -10.61 35.38 -11.12
C HIS A 325 -10.18 34.91 -9.74
N GLY A 326 -8.90 34.59 -9.58
CA GLY A 326 -8.28 34.10 -8.35
C GLY A 326 -8.78 32.71 -7.92
N GLY A 327 -8.41 32.30 -6.70
CA GLY A 327 -8.79 31.01 -6.14
C GLY A 327 -8.12 29.81 -6.82
N THR A 328 -8.54 28.61 -6.42
CA THR A 328 -8.04 27.34 -6.97
C THR A 328 -8.80 26.93 -8.24
N ARG A 329 -8.42 25.80 -8.84
CA ARG A 329 -9.11 25.19 -9.99
C ARG A 329 -10.57 24.81 -9.75
N SER A 330 -11.02 24.79 -8.49
CA SER A 330 -12.41 24.51 -8.10
C SER A 330 -13.33 25.72 -8.27
N ARG A 331 -12.79 26.94 -8.18
CA ARG A 331 -13.55 28.18 -8.32
C ARG A 331 -14.31 28.30 -9.65
N PRO A 332 -13.71 28.05 -10.83
CA PRO A 332 -14.46 28.07 -12.08
C PRO A 332 -15.61 27.04 -12.09
N LEU A 333 -15.46 25.89 -11.42
CA LEU A 333 -16.52 24.89 -11.31
C LEU A 333 -17.70 25.42 -10.49
N ASN A 334 -17.44 26.12 -9.38
CA ASN A 334 -18.49 26.75 -8.57
C ASN A 334 -19.21 27.89 -9.30
N ILE A 335 -18.50 28.70 -10.08
CA ILE A 335 -19.11 29.73 -10.91
C ILE A 335 -20.04 29.10 -11.97
N GLY A 336 -19.59 28.01 -12.60
CA GLY A 336 -20.42 27.21 -13.52
C GLY A 336 -21.63 26.61 -12.81
N LEU A 337 -21.44 26.02 -11.63
CA LEU A 337 -22.49 25.41 -10.80
C LEU A 337 -23.60 26.41 -10.47
N VAL A 338 -23.26 27.64 -10.11
CA VAL A 338 -24.24 28.70 -9.81
C VAL A 338 -25.01 29.14 -11.07
N LYS A 339 -24.41 29.05 -12.26
CA LYS A 339 -25.07 29.41 -13.53
C LYS A 339 -25.81 28.28 -14.22
N ALA A 340 -25.57 27.04 -13.84
CA ALA A 340 -26.21 25.86 -14.42
C ALA A 340 -27.75 25.89 -14.25
N ALA A 341 -28.45 25.80 -15.38
CA ALA A 341 -29.90 25.65 -15.45
C ALA A 341 -30.35 24.18 -15.55
N GLY A 342 -29.47 23.30 -16.04
CA GLY A 342 -29.74 21.89 -16.31
C GLY A 342 -30.12 21.09 -15.05
N ARG A 343 -30.96 20.07 -15.19
CA ARG A 343 -31.31 19.16 -14.08
C ARG A 343 -30.08 18.45 -13.50
N TYR A 344 -29.10 18.16 -14.36
CA TYR A 344 -27.83 17.56 -14.03
C TYR A 344 -26.67 18.47 -14.41
N ILE A 345 -25.54 18.29 -13.73
CA ILE A 345 -24.31 19.04 -13.95
C ILE A 345 -23.18 18.06 -14.20
N ALA A 346 -22.53 18.18 -15.35
CA ALA A 346 -21.32 17.44 -15.68
C ALA A 346 -20.20 18.42 -15.99
N VAL A 347 -18.96 17.95 -15.82
CA VAL A 347 -17.77 18.75 -16.11
C VAL A 347 -16.93 18.01 -17.15
N LEU A 348 -16.44 18.73 -18.15
CA LEU A 348 -15.46 18.24 -19.11
C LEU A 348 -14.28 19.22 -19.09
N ASP A 349 -13.11 18.78 -18.64
CA ASP A 349 -11.92 19.63 -18.65
C ASP A 349 -11.49 19.91 -20.11
N ASP A 350 -10.83 21.04 -20.36
CA ASP A 350 -10.49 21.50 -21.71
C ASP A 350 -9.45 20.61 -22.44
N ASP A 351 -8.88 19.64 -21.71
CA ASP A 351 -8.01 18.59 -22.20
C ASP A 351 -8.67 17.21 -22.28
N ASP A 352 -9.94 17.03 -21.93
CA ASP A 352 -10.65 15.75 -22.02
C ASP A 352 -11.57 15.67 -23.26
N LEU A 353 -12.06 14.47 -23.58
CA LEU A 353 -13.00 14.25 -24.69
C LEU A 353 -14.27 13.52 -24.24
N ALA A 354 -15.42 14.00 -24.71
CA ALA A 354 -16.69 13.29 -24.61
C ALA A 354 -16.96 12.49 -25.90
N LEU A 355 -17.16 11.17 -25.78
CA LEU A 355 -17.55 10.36 -26.94
C LEU A 355 -19.01 10.67 -27.34
N PRO A 356 -19.43 10.42 -28.61
CA PRO A 356 -20.73 10.90 -29.12
C PRO A 356 -21.97 10.50 -28.31
N GLY A 357 -21.91 9.41 -27.54
CA GLY A 357 -23.01 8.90 -26.71
C GLY A 357 -23.02 9.41 -25.26
N TRP A 358 -22.12 10.32 -24.87
CA TRP A 358 -21.94 10.74 -23.47
C TRP A 358 -23.19 11.35 -22.85
N VAL A 359 -23.80 12.35 -23.51
CA VAL A 359 -25.03 12.99 -23.02
C VAL A 359 -26.23 12.02 -23.10
N GLU A 360 -26.31 11.20 -24.15
CA GLU A 360 -27.37 10.22 -24.31
C GLU A 360 -27.34 9.15 -23.21
N GLU A 361 -26.16 8.66 -22.85
CA GLU A 361 -26.02 7.63 -21.84
C GLU A 361 -26.35 8.15 -20.43
N PHE A 362 -25.95 9.38 -20.10
CA PHE A 362 -26.44 10.03 -18.89
C PHE A 362 -27.97 10.16 -18.89
N ALA A 363 -28.58 10.56 -19.99
CA ALA A 363 -30.04 10.64 -20.08
C ALA A 363 -30.71 9.26 -19.89
N ARG A 364 -30.11 8.17 -20.39
CA ARG A 364 -30.59 6.80 -20.16
C ARG A 364 -30.49 6.38 -18.70
N LEU A 365 -29.40 6.73 -18.02
CA LEU A 365 -29.24 6.46 -16.59
C LEU A 365 -30.26 7.25 -15.76
N GLU A 366 -30.45 8.53 -16.05
CA GLU A 366 -31.44 9.40 -15.39
C GLU A 366 -32.86 8.85 -15.52
N ALA A 367 -33.25 8.42 -16.72
CA ALA A 367 -34.58 7.87 -16.97
C ALA A 367 -34.88 6.60 -16.15
N ARG A 368 -33.84 5.81 -15.80
CA ARG A 368 -33.97 4.59 -15.00
C ARG A 368 -33.80 4.85 -13.50
N HIS A 369 -32.96 5.81 -13.15
CA HIS A 369 -32.52 6.10 -11.80
C HIS A 369 -32.52 7.62 -11.55
N PRO A 370 -33.71 8.26 -11.57
CA PRO A 370 -33.79 9.71 -11.45
C PRO A 370 -33.31 10.16 -10.07
N GLY A 371 -32.53 11.24 -10.05
CA GLY A 371 -32.03 11.87 -8.83
C GLY A 371 -30.78 11.24 -8.22
N THR A 372 -30.20 10.18 -8.80
CA THR A 372 -28.90 9.63 -8.39
C THR A 372 -27.75 10.40 -9.06
N VAL A 373 -26.51 10.24 -8.57
CA VAL A 373 -25.33 10.55 -9.41
C VAL A 373 -25.32 9.58 -10.59
N LEU A 374 -24.96 10.07 -11.77
CA LEU A 374 -24.84 9.24 -12.98
C LEU A 374 -23.36 9.02 -13.25
N HIS A 375 -22.96 7.76 -13.40
CA HIS A 375 -21.58 7.37 -13.60
C HIS A 375 -21.45 6.53 -14.87
N THR A 376 -20.59 6.95 -15.78
CA THR A 376 -20.23 6.22 -17.00
C THR A 376 -18.76 5.80 -16.93
N ARG A 377 -18.41 4.72 -17.61
CA ARG A 377 -17.01 4.27 -17.65
C ARG A 377 -16.14 5.24 -18.46
N VAL A 378 -14.88 5.39 -18.03
CA VAL A 378 -13.93 6.32 -18.63
C VAL A 378 -12.68 5.57 -19.08
N ALA A 379 -12.20 5.90 -20.28
CA ALA A 379 -10.90 5.46 -20.77
C ALA A 379 -9.84 6.50 -20.41
N ARG A 380 -8.68 6.02 -20.00
CA ARG A 380 -7.50 6.81 -19.70
C ARG A 380 -6.55 6.68 -20.88
N THR A 381 -6.34 7.79 -21.58
CA THR A 381 -5.48 7.83 -22.77
C THR A 381 -4.19 8.58 -22.47
N SER A 382 -3.05 7.92 -22.62
CA SER A 382 -1.73 8.56 -22.61
C SER A 382 -1.22 8.76 -24.03
N LEU A 383 -0.47 9.84 -24.29
CA LEU A 383 0.14 10.09 -25.60
C LEU A 383 1.05 8.92 -26.01
N GLY A 384 0.56 8.07 -26.93
CA GLY A 384 1.30 6.92 -27.48
C GLY A 384 1.17 5.60 -26.71
N GLY A 385 0.35 5.54 -25.66
CA GLY A 385 0.08 4.31 -24.88
C GLY A 385 -1.22 3.62 -25.27
N GLN A 386 -1.45 2.40 -24.75
CA GLN A 386 -2.76 1.75 -24.81
C GLN A 386 -3.73 2.42 -23.83
N ASP A 387 -5.01 2.48 -24.20
CA ASP A 387 -6.06 2.99 -23.31
C ASP A 387 -6.22 2.05 -22.11
N GLU A 388 -6.09 2.61 -20.90
CA GLU A 388 -6.40 1.92 -19.64
C GLU A 388 -7.83 2.28 -19.22
N LEU A 389 -8.62 1.33 -18.73
CA LEU A 389 -9.99 1.61 -18.33
C LEU A 389 -10.07 1.85 -16.82
N PHE A 390 -10.77 2.91 -16.41
CA PHE A 390 -11.16 3.07 -15.01
C PHE A 390 -12.10 1.92 -14.58
N PRO A 391 -12.17 1.60 -13.27
CA PRO A 391 -12.99 0.51 -12.76
C PRO A 391 -14.45 0.58 -13.26
N GLU A 392 -14.97 -0.58 -13.65
CA GLU A 392 -16.30 -0.69 -14.26
C GLU A 392 -17.43 -0.53 -13.25
N ASN A 393 -17.19 -0.94 -12.00
CA ASN A 393 -18.17 -0.88 -10.93
C ASN A 393 -17.89 0.31 -10.01
N PHE A 394 -18.96 0.99 -9.59
CA PHE A 394 -18.89 1.98 -8.53
C PHE A 394 -19.12 1.31 -7.18
N ASP A 395 -18.19 1.51 -6.24
CA ASP A 395 -18.33 1.09 -4.86
C ASP A 395 -17.90 2.22 -3.93
N LEU A 396 -18.81 2.67 -3.06
CA LEU A 396 -18.55 3.81 -2.19
C LEU A 396 -17.44 3.53 -1.17
N VAL A 397 -17.30 2.28 -0.70
CA VAL A 397 -16.26 1.88 0.26
C VAL A 397 -14.89 1.90 -0.42
N ASP A 398 -14.80 1.41 -1.67
CA ASP A 398 -13.57 1.50 -2.46
C ASP A 398 -13.14 2.96 -2.69
N HIS A 399 -14.13 3.85 -2.85
CA HIS A 399 -13.92 5.28 -2.95
C HIS A 399 -13.52 5.95 -1.63
N LEU A 400 -13.52 5.27 -0.48
CA LEU A 400 -12.89 5.78 0.75
C LEU A 400 -11.37 5.59 0.74
N VAL A 401 -10.85 4.71 -0.13
CA VAL A 401 -9.40 4.48 -0.28
C VAL A 401 -8.80 5.46 -1.28
N GLY A 402 -9.53 5.83 -2.34
CA GLY A 402 -9.07 6.81 -3.31
C GLY A 402 -10.08 7.08 -4.42
N ASN A 403 -9.83 8.14 -5.20
CA ASN A 403 -10.69 8.48 -6.33
C ASN A 403 -10.54 7.47 -7.49
N ARG A 404 -11.62 6.76 -7.81
CA ARG A 404 -11.70 5.77 -8.89
C ARG A 404 -12.62 6.19 -10.05
N SER A 405 -13.23 7.37 -9.99
CA SER A 405 -14.16 7.89 -10.98
C SER A 405 -13.74 9.30 -11.38
N PRO A 406 -13.08 9.47 -12.54
CA PRO A 406 -12.68 10.79 -12.97
C PRO A 406 -13.91 11.65 -13.26
N LEU A 407 -13.76 12.95 -13.05
CA LEU A 407 -14.86 13.91 -13.10
C LEU A 407 -15.66 13.90 -14.41
N CYS A 408 -15.01 13.68 -15.56
CA CYS A 408 -15.66 13.59 -16.88
C CYS A 408 -16.53 12.33 -17.08
N GLY A 409 -16.50 11.39 -16.14
CA GLY A 409 -17.40 10.23 -16.07
C GLY A 409 -18.63 10.44 -15.18
N LEU A 410 -18.80 11.63 -14.59
CA LEU A 410 -19.81 11.90 -13.57
C LEU A 410 -20.77 13.01 -13.99
N ALA A 411 -22.06 12.82 -13.70
CA ALA A 411 -23.06 13.88 -13.72
C ALA A 411 -23.82 13.93 -12.39
N PHE A 412 -23.83 15.10 -11.76
CA PHE A 412 -24.40 15.33 -10.44
C PHE A 412 -25.81 15.91 -10.53
N PRO A 413 -26.79 15.39 -9.76
CA PRO A 413 -28.14 15.93 -9.74
C PRO A 413 -28.17 17.32 -9.05
N ARG A 414 -28.53 18.37 -9.80
CA ARG A 414 -28.54 19.76 -9.30
C ARG A 414 -29.46 19.95 -8.10
N ALA A 415 -30.56 19.19 -8.04
CA ALA A 415 -31.50 19.24 -6.92
C ALA A 415 -30.81 18.93 -5.58
N TRP A 416 -29.93 17.91 -5.53
CA TRP A 416 -29.19 17.55 -4.32
C TRP A 416 -28.10 18.56 -3.98
N LEU A 417 -27.35 19.03 -4.98
CA LEU A 417 -26.37 20.11 -4.81
C LEU A 417 -27.00 21.34 -4.15
N THR A 418 -28.17 21.74 -4.65
CA THR A 418 -28.92 22.89 -4.15
C THR A 418 -29.50 22.62 -2.75
N ALA A 419 -30.17 21.48 -2.56
CA ALA A 419 -30.86 21.15 -1.31
C ALA A 419 -29.89 21.00 -0.13
N LEU A 420 -28.69 20.46 -0.38
CA LEU A 420 -27.66 20.27 0.64
C LEU A 420 -26.72 21.48 0.77
N GLY A 421 -26.82 22.48 -0.11
CA GLY A 421 -25.88 23.60 -0.14
C GLY A 421 -24.44 23.14 -0.42
N VAL A 422 -24.29 22.10 -1.24
CA VAL A 422 -23.02 21.44 -1.52
C VAL A 422 -22.43 21.98 -2.82
N SER A 423 -21.20 22.49 -2.73
CA SER A 423 -20.39 22.98 -3.86
C SER A 423 -19.01 22.32 -3.86
N PHE A 424 -18.19 22.54 -4.89
CA PHE A 424 -16.78 22.14 -4.89
C PHE A 424 -16.04 22.93 -3.81
N ASP A 425 -15.09 22.29 -3.12
CA ASP A 425 -14.27 22.97 -2.13
C ASP A 425 -13.16 23.78 -2.81
N GLU A 426 -13.22 25.10 -2.68
CA GLU A 426 -12.21 26.01 -3.24
C GLU A 426 -10.89 25.99 -2.47
N SER A 427 -10.81 25.39 -1.29
CA SER A 427 -9.53 25.21 -0.60
C SER A 427 -8.72 24.04 -1.16
N LEU A 428 -9.32 23.15 -1.96
CA LEU A 428 -8.64 22.01 -2.55
C LEU A 428 -8.04 22.39 -3.91
N GLU A 429 -6.74 22.16 -4.07
CA GLU A 429 -6.06 22.31 -5.35
C GLU A 429 -6.25 21.10 -6.28
N VAL A 430 -6.51 19.93 -5.71
CA VAL A 430 -6.79 18.66 -6.39
C VAL A 430 -7.77 17.85 -5.54
N CYS A 431 -8.37 16.80 -6.11
CA CYS A 431 -9.38 15.95 -5.44
C CYS A 431 -10.70 16.66 -5.10
N GLU A 432 -10.97 17.81 -5.70
CA GLU A 432 -12.23 18.55 -5.52
C GLU A 432 -13.45 17.76 -6.02
N ASP A 433 -13.25 16.94 -7.04
CA ASP A 433 -14.21 16.03 -7.62
C ASP A 433 -14.54 14.87 -6.67
N TRP A 434 -13.50 14.28 -6.08
CA TRP A 434 -13.62 13.19 -5.12
C TRP A 434 -14.33 13.63 -3.84
N ASP A 435 -13.97 14.81 -3.33
CA ASP A 435 -14.62 15.45 -2.19
C ASP A 435 -16.12 15.66 -2.42
N LEU A 436 -16.50 16.16 -3.61
CA LEU A 436 -17.90 16.38 -3.98
C LEU A 436 -18.66 15.05 -4.06
N LEU A 437 -18.08 14.06 -4.74
CA LEU A 437 -18.67 12.74 -4.92
C LEU A 437 -18.94 12.06 -3.57
N LEU A 438 -17.97 12.05 -2.66
CA LEU A 438 -18.12 11.45 -1.33
C LEU A 438 -19.15 12.16 -0.45
N ARG A 439 -19.43 13.45 -0.69
CA ARG A 439 -20.47 14.18 0.04
C ARG A 439 -21.88 13.99 -0.50
N ILE A 440 -22.04 13.59 -1.76
CA ILE A 440 -23.34 13.48 -2.42
C ILE A 440 -23.80 12.04 -2.58
N ALA A 441 -22.91 11.15 -3.02
CA ALA A 441 -23.23 9.75 -3.27
C ALA A 441 -23.90 9.03 -2.08
N PRO A 442 -23.54 9.29 -0.80
CA PRO A 442 -24.25 8.72 0.35
C PRO A 442 -25.76 9.04 0.42
N PHE A 443 -26.18 10.18 -0.13
CA PHE A 443 -27.56 10.65 -0.02
C PHE A 443 -28.44 10.20 -1.17
N CYS A 444 -27.90 10.19 -2.38
CA CYS A 444 -28.68 9.93 -3.59
C CYS A 444 -28.28 8.65 -4.34
N GLY A 445 -27.22 7.97 -3.92
CA GLY A 445 -26.68 6.80 -4.62
C GLY A 445 -26.06 7.14 -5.97
N VAL A 446 -25.58 6.09 -6.65
CA VAL A 446 -24.90 6.21 -7.94
C VAL A 446 -25.48 5.16 -8.91
N ALA A 447 -25.94 5.61 -10.06
CA ALA A 447 -26.35 4.77 -11.18
C ALA A 447 -25.18 4.62 -12.15
N VAL A 448 -24.86 3.38 -12.52
CA VAL A 448 -23.64 3.05 -13.27
C VAL A 448 -23.99 2.54 -14.67
N SER A 449 -23.28 3.04 -15.68
CA SER A 449 -23.18 2.45 -17.01
C SER A 449 -21.79 1.90 -17.24
N HIS A 450 -21.72 0.71 -17.82
CA HIS A 450 -20.47 0.04 -18.20
C HIS A 450 -19.91 0.54 -19.53
N LEU A 451 -20.65 1.38 -20.25
CA LEU A 451 -20.21 1.96 -21.52
C LEU A 451 -19.12 2.99 -21.27
N VAL A 452 -18.05 2.90 -22.06
CA VAL A 452 -17.02 3.92 -22.12
C VAL A 452 -17.56 5.10 -22.93
N THR A 453 -17.68 6.27 -22.30
CA THR A 453 -18.28 7.45 -22.94
C THR A 453 -17.42 8.71 -22.88
N SER A 454 -16.26 8.65 -22.23
CA SER A 454 -15.31 9.76 -22.20
C SER A 454 -13.88 9.26 -22.11
N HIS A 455 -12.96 10.11 -22.57
CA HIS A 455 -11.53 9.91 -22.47
C HIS A 455 -10.94 10.96 -21.52
N TYR A 456 -10.33 10.47 -20.45
CA TYR A 456 -9.49 11.25 -19.55
C TYR A 456 -8.06 11.23 -20.10
N ARG A 457 -7.54 12.38 -20.54
CA ARG A 457 -6.28 12.41 -21.32
C ARG A 457 -5.09 12.96 -20.52
N TYR A 458 -3.94 12.33 -20.69
CA TYR A 458 -2.67 12.80 -20.15
C TYR A 458 -1.81 13.44 -21.22
N HIS A 459 -1.37 14.67 -20.96
CA HIS A 459 -0.57 15.44 -21.91
C HIS A 459 0.81 15.84 -21.35
N GLY A 460 1.12 15.54 -20.08
CA GLY A 460 2.47 15.70 -19.50
C GLY A 460 2.94 17.14 -19.32
N LEU A 461 2.19 18.13 -19.82
CA LEU A 461 2.44 19.56 -19.69
C LEU A 461 1.17 20.27 -19.19
N GLY A 462 1.19 20.70 -17.93
CA GLY A 462 0.17 21.56 -17.34
C GLY A 462 -1.15 20.86 -17.02
N ASP A 463 -1.21 19.52 -16.99
CA ASP A 463 -2.35 18.78 -16.44
C ASP A 463 -2.31 18.77 -14.91
N ALA A 464 -3.43 18.41 -14.27
CA ALA A 464 -3.56 18.37 -12.81
C ALA A 464 -2.47 17.55 -12.11
N ARG A 465 -1.94 16.54 -12.79
CA ARG A 465 -1.00 15.58 -12.22
C ARG A 465 0.46 16.03 -12.38
N SER A 466 0.78 16.72 -13.48
CA SER A 466 2.09 17.34 -13.74
C SER A 466 2.25 18.71 -13.08
N GLY A 467 1.15 19.36 -12.69
CA GLY A 467 1.16 20.67 -12.03
C GLY A 467 1.25 20.66 -10.50
N HIS A 468 1.01 19.51 -9.85
CA HIS A 468 1.01 19.39 -8.39
C HIS A 468 1.89 18.20 -7.94
N SER A 469 2.66 18.35 -6.86
CA SER A 469 3.52 17.29 -6.32
C SER A 469 2.71 16.13 -5.74
N ASP A 470 3.29 14.92 -5.67
CA ASP A 470 2.64 13.76 -5.04
C ASP A 470 2.24 14.05 -3.57
N ILE A 471 2.98 14.92 -2.88
CA ILE A 471 2.64 15.37 -1.52
C ILE A 471 1.34 16.20 -1.52
N ALA A 472 1.18 17.12 -2.47
CA ALA A 472 -0.06 17.91 -2.57
C ALA A 472 -1.27 17.00 -2.82
N TRP A 473 -1.10 15.93 -3.61
CA TRP A 473 -2.12 14.89 -3.79
C TRP A 473 -2.44 14.16 -2.49
N GLU A 474 -1.45 13.71 -1.73
CA GLU A 474 -1.69 13.01 -0.47
C GLU A 474 -2.30 13.92 0.61
N VAL A 475 -1.87 15.19 0.71
CA VAL A 475 -2.47 16.17 1.62
C VAL A 475 -3.92 16.45 1.26
N ALA A 476 -4.22 16.64 -0.03
CA ALA A 476 -5.59 16.82 -0.49
C ALA A 476 -6.44 15.58 -0.20
N LYS A 477 -5.93 14.38 -0.50
CA LYS A 477 -6.64 13.13 -0.20
C LYS A 477 -6.94 12.99 1.28
N ARG A 478 -5.94 13.26 2.14
CA ARG A 478 -6.11 13.22 3.59
C ARG A 478 -7.14 14.22 4.06
N THR A 479 -7.11 15.45 3.53
CA THR A 479 -8.10 16.50 3.82
C THR A 479 -9.52 16.04 3.48
N VAL A 480 -9.71 15.38 2.34
CA VAL A 480 -11.01 14.81 1.95
C VAL A 480 -11.46 13.75 2.95
N ILE A 481 -10.58 12.82 3.31
CA ILE A 481 -10.90 11.74 4.26
C ILE A 481 -11.18 12.30 5.67
N ASP A 482 -10.43 13.28 6.15
CA ASP A 482 -10.67 13.90 7.45
C ASP A 482 -12.04 14.60 7.50
N LYS A 483 -12.48 15.23 6.41
CA LYS A 483 -13.85 15.77 6.30
C LYS A 483 -14.91 14.68 6.37
N VAL A 484 -14.71 13.56 5.68
CA VAL A 484 -15.62 12.41 5.74
C VAL A 484 -15.66 11.84 7.16
N ASN A 485 -14.50 11.66 7.80
CA ASN A 485 -14.36 11.15 9.16
C ASN A 485 -14.99 12.07 10.21
N SER A 486 -15.02 13.38 9.97
CA SER A 486 -15.62 14.36 10.88
C SER A 486 -17.16 14.27 10.96
N LYS A 487 -17.81 13.43 10.14
CA LYS A 487 -19.27 13.35 10.01
C LYS A 487 -19.75 11.90 9.96
N PRO A 488 -20.99 11.60 10.39
CA PRO A 488 -21.58 10.30 10.13
C PRO A 488 -21.68 10.03 8.62
N LEU A 489 -21.15 8.89 8.17
CA LEU A 489 -21.22 8.46 6.79
C LEU A 489 -22.36 7.45 6.60
N LEU A 490 -23.28 7.77 5.69
CA LEU A 490 -24.30 6.82 5.24
C LEU A 490 -23.69 5.91 4.18
N LEU A 491 -23.78 4.60 4.40
CA LEU A 491 -23.27 3.59 3.47
C LEU A 491 -24.42 2.83 2.81
N PRO A 492 -24.25 2.40 1.55
CA PRO A 492 -25.20 1.52 0.88
C PRO A 492 -25.51 0.24 1.68
N ALA A 493 -26.69 -0.31 1.42
CA ALA A 493 -27.04 -1.61 1.99
C ALA A 493 -26.01 -2.68 1.59
N GLY A 494 -25.59 -3.50 2.55
CA GLY A 494 -24.56 -4.53 2.36
C GLY A 494 -23.13 -4.09 2.69
N SER A 495 -22.85 -2.78 2.81
CA SER A 495 -21.50 -2.29 3.13
C SER A 495 -20.95 -2.80 4.47
N VAL A 496 -21.81 -3.05 5.47
CA VAL A 496 -21.39 -3.61 6.77
C VAL A 496 -20.77 -5.01 6.62
N ASN A 497 -21.36 -5.87 5.79
CA ASN A 497 -20.83 -7.22 5.57
C ASN A 497 -19.48 -7.17 4.85
N LYS A 498 -19.34 -6.27 3.88
CA LYS A 498 -18.07 -6.02 3.19
C LYS A 498 -16.99 -5.56 4.17
N LEU A 499 -17.26 -4.50 4.95
CA LEU A 499 -16.33 -3.97 5.95
C LEU A 499 -15.94 -5.02 7.01
N ARG A 500 -16.90 -5.84 7.47
CA ARG A 500 -16.62 -6.93 8.42
C ARG A 500 -15.68 -7.96 7.80
N SER A 501 -15.95 -8.41 6.59
CA SER A 501 -15.14 -9.41 5.89
C SER A 501 -13.72 -8.88 5.64
N GLU A 502 -13.58 -7.62 5.24
CA GLU A 502 -12.28 -6.96 5.05
C GLU A 502 -11.52 -6.80 6.39
N ARG A 503 -12.20 -6.48 7.49
CA ARG A 503 -11.57 -6.37 8.82
C ARG A 503 -11.14 -7.73 9.36
N GLU A 504 -11.94 -8.77 9.16
CA GLU A 504 -11.59 -10.15 9.52
C GLU A 504 -10.37 -10.62 8.73
N LEU A 505 -10.33 -10.34 7.43
CA LEU A 505 -9.17 -10.63 6.58
C LEU A 505 -7.92 -9.87 7.05
N LEU A 506 -8.06 -8.57 7.36
CA LEU A 506 -6.93 -7.76 7.84
C LEU A 506 -6.40 -8.30 9.18
N GLY A 507 -7.27 -8.66 10.13
CA GLY A 507 -6.85 -9.26 11.38
C GLY A 507 -6.15 -10.61 11.20
N ALA A 508 -6.61 -11.43 10.24
CA ALA A 508 -5.94 -12.68 9.89
C ALA A 508 -4.55 -12.45 9.27
N LEU A 509 -4.40 -11.41 8.44
CA LEU A 509 -3.12 -11.01 7.85
C LEU A 509 -2.16 -10.44 8.91
N GLU A 510 -2.64 -9.58 9.82
CA GLU A 510 -1.87 -9.03 10.94
C GLU A 510 -1.34 -10.16 11.85
N ALA A 511 -2.21 -11.09 12.26
CA ALA A 511 -1.81 -12.23 13.07
C ALA A 511 -0.72 -13.08 12.40
N ARG A 512 -0.83 -13.25 11.08
CA ARG A 512 0.13 -14.01 10.29
C ARG A 512 1.45 -13.27 10.11
N LEU A 513 1.44 -11.95 9.97
CA LEU A 513 2.66 -11.14 9.99
C LEU A 513 3.40 -11.32 11.32
N THR A 514 2.71 -11.28 12.46
CA THR A 514 3.33 -11.51 13.77
C THR A 514 3.99 -12.89 13.90
N VAL A 515 3.38 -13.93 13.34
CA VAL A 515 3.97 -15.28 13.30
C VAL A 515 5.23 -15.29 12.42
N LEU A 516 5.17 -14.69 11.23
CA LEU A 516 6.31 -14.62 10.31
C LEU A 516 7.47 -13.82 10.91
N GLU A 517 7.20 -12.71 11.61
CA GLU A 517 8.21 -11.93 12.34
C GLU A 517 8.89 -12.78 13.43
N SER A 518 8.11 -13.58 14.14
CA SER A 518 8.62 -14.50 15.18
C SER A 518 9.49 -15.62 14.58
N ASP A 519 9.07 -16.18 13.44
CA ASP A 519 9.83 -17.22 12.71
C ASP A 519 11.14 -16.68 12.14
N LEU A 520 11.10 -15.46 11.60
CA LEU A 520 12.28 -14.76 11.12
C LEU A 520 13.26 -14.51 12.26
N ALA A 521 12.79 -14.05 13.43
CA ALA A 521 13.62 -13.85 14.62
C ALA A 521 14.28 -15.15 15.09
N ARG A 522 13.54 -16.27 15.11
CA ARG A 522 14.08 -17.60 15.45
C ARG A 522 15.14 -18.06 14.44
N SER A 523 14.89 -17.87 13.14
CA SER A 523 15.82 -18.24 12.08
C SER A 523 17.12 -17.45 12.15
N LEU A 524 17.03 -16.14 12.41
CA LEU A 524 18.20 -15.27 12.61
C LEU A 524 19.03 -15.71 13.84
N ALA A 525 18.37 -16.07 14.95
CA ALA A 525 19.05 -16.57 16.14
C ALA A 525 19.78 -17.90 15.87
N HIS A 526 19.14 -18.83 15.15
CA HIS A 526 19.76 -20.09 14.76
C HIS A 526 20.96 -19.88 13.83
N LEU A 527 20.83 -18.98 12.85
CA LEU A 527 21.92 -18.67 11.91
C LEU A 527 23.12 -18.04 12.61
N GLY A 528 22.89 -17.18 13.61
CA GLY A 528 23.93 -16.64 14.49
C GLY A 528 24.65 -17.73 15.30
N ALA A 529 23.92 -18.69 15.86
CA ALA A 529 24.51 -19.83 16.58
C ALA A 529 25.40 -20.69 15.66
N THR A 530 24.92 -21.00 14.45
CA THR A 530 25.67 -21.78 13.46
C THR A 530 26.93 -21.04 12.99
N GLN A 531 26.87 -19.72 12.83
CA GLN A 531 28.06 -18.91 12.50
C GLN A 531 29.10 -18.94 13.63
N ALA A 532 28.68 -18.88 14.90
CA ALA A 532 29.58 -18.99 16.05
C ALA A 532 30.25 -20.36 16.11
N GLU A 533 29.51 -21.44 15.85
CA GLU A 533 30.05 -22.80 15.79
C GLU A 533 31.04 -22.98 14.62
N LEU A 534 30.74 -22.40 13.46
CA LEU A 534 31.65 -22.38 12.31
C LEU A 534 32.94 -21.61 12.60
N ALA A 535 32.84 -20.46 13.29
CA ALA A 535 34.00 -19.68 13.71
C ALA A 535 34.89 -20.45 14.69
N MET A 536 34.28 -21.12 15.68
CA MET A 536 34.99 -22.00 16.63
C MET A 536 35.70 -23.14 15.90
N SER A 537 35.00 -23.82 14.98
CA SER A 537 35.54 -24.91 14.18
C SER A 537 36.70 -24.45 13.28
N ARG A 538 36.63 -23.24 12.71
CA ARG A 538 37.72 -22.64 11.94
C ARG A 538 38.94 -22.33 12.81
N ALA A 539 38.74 -21.76 14.01
CA ALA A 539 39.81 -21.47 14.95
C ALA A 539 40.56 -22.76 15.37
N VAL A 540 39.82 -23.84 15.66
CA VAL A 540 40.39 -25.15 15.97
C VAL A 540 41.19 -25.72 14.79
N MET A 541 40.67 -25.62 13.56
CA MET A 541 41.38 -26.08 12.36
C MET A 541 42.67 -25.29 12.10
N GLU A 542 42.69 -23.99 12.39
CA GLU A 542 43.86 -23.14 12.26
C GLU A 542 44.93 -23.47 13.31
N GLU A 543 44.51 -23.75 14.54
CA GLU A 543 45.37 -24.28 15.60
C GLU A 543 46.01 -25.63 15.20
N PHE A 544 45.23 -26.55 14.60
CA PHE A 544 45.76 -27.81 14.07
C PHE A 544 46.74 -27.61 12.91
N ARG A 545 46.53 -26.62 12.03
CA ARG A 545 47.44 -26.31 10.91
C ARG A 545 48.81 -25.81 11.38
N HIS A 546 48.85 -25.05 12.47
CA HIS A 546 50.09 -24.50 13.01
C HIS A 546 50.76 -25.38 14.07
N SER A 547 50.13 -26.48 14.48
CA SER A 547 50.66 -27.41 15.47
C SER A 547 51.86 -28.24 14.96
N ARG A 548 53.01 -28.10 15.63
CA ARG A 548 54.25 -28.86 15.33
C ARG A 548 54.11 -30.35 15.66
N SER A 549 53.35 -30.71 16.69
CA SER A 549 53.10 -32.11 17.06
C SER A 549 52.21 -32.83 16.04
N TRP A 550 51.23 -32.13 15.44
CA TRP A 550 50.36 -32.68 14.40
C TRP A 550 51.15 -33.04 13.13
N ARG A 551 52.10 -32.21 12.73
CA ARG A 551 52.99 -32.48 11.58
C ARG A 551 53.98 -33.63 11.84
N VAL A 552 54.52 -33.73 13.05
CA VAL A 552 55.48 -34.78 13.43
C VAL A 552 54.83 -36.17 13.53
N THR A 553 53.56 -36.23 13.89
CA THR A 553 52.80 -37.50 14.06
C THR A 553 52.09 -37.99 12.79
N ALA A 554 52.17 -37.25 11.67
CA ALA A 554 51.52 -37.62 10.41
C ALA A 554 51.92 -39.01 9.85
N PRO A 555 53.20 -39.45 9.90
CA PRO A 555 53.59 -40.78 9.44
C PRO A 555 52.97 -41.91 10.28
N LEU A 556 52.80 -41.68 11.59
CA LEU A 556 52.22 -42.65 12.52
C LEU A 556 50.70 -42.80 12.34
N ARG A 557 50.01 -41.74 11.89
CA ARG A 557 48.58 -41.81 11.55
C ARG A 557 48.32 -42.58 10.25
N GLY A 558 49.19 -42.43 9.25
CA GLY A 558 49.12 -43.23 8.02
C GLY A 558 49.30 -44.73 8.26
N LEU A 559 50.16 -45.10 9.23
CA LEU A 559 50.33 -46.49 9.69
C LEU A 559 49.09 -47.00 10.46
N GLY A 560 48.44 -46.14 11.25
CA GLY A 560 47.19 -46.47 11.96
C GLY A 560 45.98 -46.69 11.04
N ASP A 561 45.90 -45.98 9.92
CA ASP A 561 44.84 -46.17 8.91
C ASP A 561 45.07 -47.42 8.05
N ALA A 562 46.34 -47.74 7.75
CA ALA A 562 46.70 -49.01 7.12
C ALA A 562 46.38 -50.22 8.01
N ALA A 563 46.66 -50.13 9.31
CA ALA A 563 46.33 -51.18 10.29
C ALA A 563 44.81 -51.34 10.51
N ARG A 564 44.01 -50.27 10.38
CA ARG A 564 42.54 -50.33 10.42
C ARG A 564 41.92 -50.92 9.15
N ARG A 565 42.47 -50.61 7.97
CA ARG A 565 42.05 -51.24 6.68
C ARG A 565 42.38 -52.73 6.62
N LEU A 566 43.40 -53.18 7.36
CA LEU A 566 43.78 -54.58 7.50
C LEU A 566 43.10 -55.30 8.68
N GLY A 567 42.16 -54.65 9.38
CA GLY A 567 41.34 -55.27 10.43
C GLY A 567 42.06 -55.56 11.77
N LEU A 568 43.27 -55.02 11.99
CA LEU A 568 44.09 -55.32 13.17
C LEU A 568 43.80 -54.42 14.39
N LEU A 569 42.95 -53.40 14.24
CA LEU A 569 42.56 -52.48 15.32
C LEU A 569 41.06 -52.16 15.26
N LYS A 570 40.34 -52.34 16.39
CA LYS A 570 38.94 -51.91 16.51
C LYS A 570 38.83 -50.38 16.53
N ALA A 571 37.88 -49.83 15.80
CA ALA A 571 37.58 -48.40 15.80
C ALA A 571 37.14 -47.94 17.20
N ARG A 572 37.79 -46.90 17.74
CA ARG A 572 37.27 -46.16 18.89
C ARG A 572 36.23 -45.16 18.39
N SER A 573 34.97 -45.39 18.75
CA SER A 573 33.94 -44.35 18.73
C SER A 573 34.09 -43.50 19.98
N SER A 574 34.46 -42.24 19.83
CA SER A 574 34.38 -41.26 20.92
C SER A 574 33.99 -39.90 20.36
N VAL A 575 32.69 -39.72 20.17
CA VAL A 575 32.02 -38.44 20.37
C VAL A 575 30.81 -38.76 21.24
N PRO A 576 30.63 -38.15 22.42
CA PRO A 576 29.42 -38.34 23.19
C PRO A 576 28.28 -37.61 22.46
N ARG A 577 27.20 -38.34 22.10
CA ARG A 577 25.92 -37.71 21.78
C ARG A 577 25.36 -37.15 23.08
N SER A 578 25.21 -35.82 23.14
CA SER A 578 24.36 -35.17 24.12
C SER A 578 22.93 -35.66 23.95
N SER A 579 22.33 -36.04 25.07
CA SER A 579 20.94 -36.43 25.22
C SER A 579 20.02 -35.22 24.98
N GLU A 580 19.27 -35.24 23.89
CA GLU A 580 18.04 -34.46 23.77
C GLU A 580 16.88 -35.36 23.36
N SER A 581 15.72 -34.93 23.85
CA SER A 581 14.52 -35.69 24.14
C SER A 581 13.78 -36.22 22.91
N GLN A 582 13.23 -37.42 23.08
CA GLN A 582 11.91 -37.88 22.61
C GLN A 582 11.18 -36.94 21.62
N ALA A 583 11.48 -37.07 20.34
CA ALA A 583 10.52 -36.87 19.26
C ALA A 583 10.33 -38.24 18.60
N ALA A 584 9.08 -38.69 18.55
CA ALA A 584 8.70 -40.00 18.05
C ALA A 584 9.07 -40.18 16.56
N ASP A 585 9.40 -41.42 16.21
CA ASP A 585 9.77 -41.93 14.88
C ASP A 585 8.84 -41.43 13.75
N GLN A 586 9.26 -40.40 13.00
CA GLN A 586 8.80 -40.18 11.63
C GLN A 586 9.95 -40.53 10.69
N PRO A 587 9.73 -41.36 9.64
CA PRO A 587 10.80 -41.68 8.71
C PRO A 587 11.18 -40.43 7.89
N GLU A 588 12.46 -40.07 7.85
CA GLU A 588 12.98 -38.95 7.06
C GLU A 588 13.09 -39.33 5.57
N PHE A 589 11.98 -39.26 4.81
CA PHE A 589 11.99 -39.51 3.36
C PHE A 589 12.61 -38.36 2.55
N ALA A 590 12.63 -37.14 3.12
CA ALA A 590 13.19 -35.94 2.50
C ALA A 590 14.69 -36.06 2.18
N ALA A 591 15.47 -36.78 3.00
CA ALA A 591 16.92 -36.93 2.80
C ALA A 591 17.31 -37.87 1.66
N ALA A 592 16.39 -38.73 1.20
CA ALA A 592 16.65 -39.76 0.20
C ALA A 592 16.12 -39.43 -1.21
N GLN A 593 15.27 -38.40 -1.36
CA GLN A 593 14.56 -38.07 -2.62
C GLN A 593 13.86 -39.28 -3.28
N GLN A 594 13.47 -40.29 -2.48
CA GLN A 594 12.80 -41.50 -2.96
C GLN A 594 11.30 -41.38 -2.75
N THR A 595 10.53 -41.93 -3.69
CA THR A 595 9.07 -42.04 -3.56
C THR A 595 8.69 -42.78 -2.27
N VAL A 596 7.72 -42.23 -1.54
CA VAL A 596 7.22 -42.83 -0.31
C VAL A 596 6.50 -44.15 -0.65
N PRO A 597 6.89 -45.28 -0.03
CA PRO A 597 6.28 -46.59 -0.33
C PRO A 597 4.79 -46.66 0.01
N VAL A 598 4.03 -47.48 -0.73
CA VAL A 598 2.59 -47.67 -0.51
C VAL A 598 2.29 -48.20 0.90
N GLU A 599 3.17 -49.05 1.44
CA GLU A 599 3.04 -49.65 2.76
C GLU A 599 2.97 -48.61 3.89
N TYR A 600 3.58 -47.44 3.69
CA TYR A 600 3.48 -46.31 4.63
C TYR A 600 2.03 -45.80 4.71
N PHE A 601 1.37 -45.62 3.56
CA PHE A 601 -0.02 -45.17 3.51
C PHE A 601 -1.00 -46.26 3.97
N GLU A 602 -0.73 -47.53 3.66
CA GLU A 602 -1.50 -48.66 4.18
C GLU A 602 -1.49 -48.68 5.72
N THR A 603 -0.33 -48.44 6.33
CA THR A 603 -0.18 -48.36 7.78
C THR A 603 -0.95 -47.16 8.35
N LEU A 604 -0.81 -45.97 7.75
CA LEU A 604 -1.55 -44.78 8.19
C LEU A 604 -3.06 -44.98 8.18
N TYR A 605 -3.63 -45.51 7.09
CA TYR A 605 -5.06 -45.78 6.97
C TYR A 605 -5.52 -46.98 7.81
N ALA A 606 -4.62 -47.90 8.16
CA ALA A 606 -4.93 -48.98 9.09
C ALA A 606 -5.20 -48.45 10.51
N ASP A 607 -4.34 -47.52 10.96
CA ASP A 607 -4.35 -46.94 12.31
C ASP A 607 -5.43 -45.86 12.48
N ASN A 608 -5.63 -45.01 11.48
CA ASN A 608 -6.65 -43.96 11.49
C ASN A 608 -7.44 -43.99 10.16
N PRO A 609 -8.77 -44.19 10.17
CA PRO A 609 -9.57 -44.19 8.94
C PRO A 609 -9.54 -42.84 8.19
N ASP A 610 -9.25 -41.74 8.89
CA ASP A 610 -9.05 -40.39 8.34
C ASP A 610 -7.75 -39.77 8.91
N PRO A 611 -6.56 -40.16 8.39
CA PRO A 611 -5.27 -39.78 8.96
C PRO A 611 -4.98 -38.28 8.95
N TRP A 612 -5.63 -37.56 8.05
CA TRP A 612 -5.41 -36.14 7.80
C TRP A 612 -6.59 -35.26 8.25
N GLY A 613 -7.67 -35.86 8.76
CA GLY A 613 -8.85 -35.12 9.21
C GLY A 613 -9.61 -34.45 8.06
N PHE A 614 -9.70 -35.11 6.90
CA PHE A 614 -10.40 -34.61 5.71
C PHE A 614 -11.85 -34.18 5.99
N GLU A 615 -12.52 -34.79 6.97
CA GLU A 615 -13.90 -34.44 7.33
C GLU A 615 -14.02 -33.41 8.46
N THR A 616 -12.99 -33.26 9.28
CA THR A 616 -13.09 -32.58 10.58
C THR A 616 -12.22 -31.33 10.67
N GLU A 617 -11.14 -31.26 9.91
CA GLU A 617 -10.22 -30.14 9.94
C GLU A 617 -10.71 -29.02 9.02
N TRP A 618 -10.92 -27.84 9.61
CA TRP A 618 -11.26 -26.62 8.87
C TRP A 618 -10.29 -26.32 7.72
N TYR A 619 -9.01 -26.70 7.92
CA TYR A 619 -7.98 -26.59 6.89
C TYR A 619 -8.37 -27.32 5.60
N GLU A 620 -8.84 -28.57 5.69
CA GLU A 620 -9.21 -29.40 4.53
C GLU A 620 -10.50 -28.90 3.88
N GLU A 621 -11.51 -28.53 4.68
CA GLU A 621 -12.76 -27.94 4.18
C GLU A 621 -12.50 -26.67 3.35
N ARG A 622 -11.71 -25.74 3.90
CA ARG A 622 -11.37 -24.48 3.24
C ARG A 622 -10.51 -24.70 2.00
N LYS A 623 -9.54 -25.61 2.06
CA LYS A 623 -8.67 -25.93 0.92
C LYS A 623 -9.51 -26.46 -0.24
N TYR A 624 -10.40 -27.41 0.00
CA TYR A 624 -11.27 -27.97 -1.05
C TYR A 624 -12.26 -26.97 -1.61
N ALA A 625 -12.85 -26.10 -0.78
CA ALA A 625 -13.71 -25.02 -1.27
C ALA A 625 -12.95 -24.09 -2.25
N LEU A 626 -11.74 -23.67 -1.89
CA LEU A 626 -10.89 -22.85 -2.76
C LEU A 626 -10.42 -23.60 -4.01
N THR A 627 -10.12 -24.89 -3.91
CA THR A 627 -9.81 -25.74 -5.08
C THR A 627 -10.96 -25.73 -6.08
N ILE A 628 -12.20 -25.88 -5.62
CA ILE A 628 -13.39 -25.93 -6.48
C ILE A 628 -13.74 -24.55 -7.05
N ASP A 629 -13.69 -23.50 -6.22
CA ASP A 629 -13.99 -22.13 -6.63
C ASP A 629 -12.93 -21.54 -7.58
N SER A 630 -11.72 -22.09 -7.58
CA SER A 630 -10.65 -21.72 -8.52
C SER A 630 -10.86 -22.23 -9.94
N LEU A 631 -11.78 -23.17 -10.15
CA LEU A 631 -12.02 -23.78 -11.46
C LEU A 631 -12.56 -22.75 -12.48
N PRO A 632 -11.87 -22.50 -13.61
CA PRO A 632 -12.26 -21.46 -14.56
C PRO A 632 -13.60 -21.69 -15.25
N LYS A 633 -14.04 -22.96 -15.36
CA LYS A 633 -15.23 -23.34 -16.12
C LYS A 633 -16.39 -23.71 -15.20
N LYS A 634 -17.60 -23.44 -15.70
CA LYS A 634 -18.87 -23.79 -15.02
C LYS A 634 -19.11 -25.29 -14.89
N GLY A 635 -18.44 -26.12 -15.69
CA GLY A 635 -18.52 -27.56 -15.60
C GLY A 635 -17.54 -28.23 -16.55
N TYR A 636 -17.25 -29.50 -16.28
CA TYR A 636 -16.28 -30.34 -16.99
C TYR A 636 -16.93 -31.64 -17.44
N ARG A 637 -16.51 -32.18 -18.58
CA ARG A 637 -17.08 -33.43 -19.11
C ARG A 637 -16.48 -34.66 -18.45
N ARG A 638 -15.17 -34.65 -18.19
CA ARG A 638 -14.44 -35.80 -17.65
C ARG A 638 -13.23 -35.34 -16.85
N ALA A 639 -13.35 -35.44 -15.53
CA ALA A 639 -12.27 -35.12 -14.59
C ALA A 639 -11.49 -36.38 -14.16
N PHE A 640 -10.22 -36.19 -13.84
CA PHE A 640 -9.39 -37.19 -13.20
C PHE A 640 -8.73 -36.66 -11.92
N GLU A 641 -8.79 -37.44 -10.85
CA GLU A 641 -8.21 -37.13 -9.55
C GLU A 641 -7.31 -38.30 -9.09
N PRO A 642 -5.98 -38.20 -9.30
CA PRO A 642 -5.03 -39.15 -8.73
C PRO A 642 -4.79 -38.84 -7.24
N GLY A 643 -4.93 -39.86 -6.39
CA GLY A 643 -4.73 -39.77 -4.94
C GLY A 643 -5.94 -39.20 -4.21
N CYS A 644 -7.11 -39.81 -4.39
CA CYS A 644 -8.37 -39.27 -3.86
C CYS A 644 -8.58 -39.49 -2.36
N GLY A 645 -7.73 -40.29 -1.70
CA GLY A 645 -7.87 -40.63 -0.30
C GLY A 645 -9.25 -41.22 0.00
N ILE A 646 -9.95 -40.65 1.00
CA ILE A 646 -11.32 -41.09 1.33
C ILE A 646 -12.40 -40.43 0.45
N GLY A 647 -12.06 -39.58 -0.52
CA GLY A 647 -13.00 -39.08 -1.52
C GLY A 647 -13.86 -37.87 -1.12
N VAL A 648 -13.41 -37.05 -0.16
CA VAL A 648 -14.09 -35.79 0.22
C VAL A 648 -14.07 -34.79 -0.95
N LEU A 649 -12.90 -34.57 -1.55
CA LEU A 649 -12.76 -33.72 -2.73
C LEU A 649 -13.48 -34.32 -3.94
N THR A 650 -13.41 -35.64 -4.14
CA THR A 650 -14.13 -36.37 -5.19
C THR A 650 -15.63 -36.05 -5.20
N ALA A 651 -16.29 -36.10 -4.05
CA ALA A 651 -17.73 -35.82 -3.92
C ALA A 651 -18.06 -34.38 -4.33
N THR A 652 -17.17 -33.44 -4.04
CA THR A 652 -17.36 -32.03 -4.43
C THR A 652 -17.10 -31.83 -5.93
N LEU A 653 -16.05 -32.45 -6.48
CA LEU A 653 -15.76 -32.43 -7.92
C LEU A 653 -16.91 -33.01 -8.76
N ALA A 654 -17.59 -34.04 -8.25
CA ALA A 654 -18.74 -34.67 -8.91
C ALA A 654 -19.89 -33.69 -9.18
N THR A 655 -20.01 -32.60 -8.41
CA THR A 655 -21.03 -31.55 -8.64
C THR A 655 -20.71 -30.64 -9.84
N ARG A 656 -19.47 -30.68 -10.32
CA ARG A 656 -18.94 -29.84 -11.40
C ARG A 656 -18.66 -30.63 -12.67
N CYS A 657 -18.82 -31.96 -12.65
CA CYS A 657 -18.35 -32.84 -13.72
C CYS A 657 -19.42 -33.82 -14.19
N ASP A 658 -19.51 -34.05 -15.51
CA ASP A 658 -20.39 -35.08 -16.10
C ASP A 658 -19.84 -36.50 -15.87
N SER A 659 -18.54 -36.63 -15.58
CA SER A 659 -17.88 -37.87 -15.19
C SER A 659 -16.61 -37.58 -14.39
N VAL A 660 -16.37 -38.32 -13.31
CA VAL A 660 -15.15 -38.24 -12.50
C VAL A 660 -14.54 -39.62 -12.37
N ILE A 661 -13.24 -39.74 -12.65
CA ILE A 661 -12.46 -40.93 -12.28
C ILE A 661 -11.51 -40.52 -11.16
N SER A 662 -11.62 -41.17 -10.02
CA SER A 662 -10.76 -40.93 -8.86
C SER A 662 -10.05 -42.22 -8.48
N VAL A 663 -8.77 -42.13 -8.13
CA VAL A 663 -7.98 -43.32 -7.81
C VAL A 663 -7.13 -43.13 -6.56
N ASP A 664 -6.89 -44.22 -5.85
CA ASP A 664 -5.94 -44.26 -4.75
C ASP A 664 -5.24 -45.63 -4.74
N CYS A 665 -4.02 -45.70 -4.20
CA CYS A 665 -3.27 -46.94 -4.10
C CYS A 665 -3.64 -47.78 -2.86
N VAL A 666 -4.36 -47.20 -1.89
CA VAL A 666 -4.74 -47.88 -0.65
C VAL A 666 -6.17 -48.39 -0.74
N ALA A 667 -6.34 -49.71 -0.81
CA ALA A 667 -7.64 -50.38 -0.93
C ALA A 667 -8.69 -49.94 0.12
N ARG A 668 -8.26 -49.59 1.34
CA ARG A 668 -9.14 -49.10 2.41
C ARG A 668 -9.66 -47.69 2.14
N ALA A 669 -8.82 -46.80 1.65
CA ALA A 669 -9.20 -45.44 1.27
C ALA A 669 -10.18 -45.48 0.09
N VAL A 670 -9.89 -46.32 -0.92
CA VAL A 670 -10.76 -46.59 -2.07
C VAL A 670 -12.15 -47.03 -1.65
N ARG A 671 -12.28 -47.98 -0.71
CA ARG A 671 -13.60 -48.41 -0.21
C ARG A 671 -14.37 -47.28 0.47
N GLN A 672 -13.70 -46.47 1.29
CA GLN A 672 -14.34 -45.31 1.93
C GLN A 672 -14.79 -44.26 0.91
N ALA A 673 -13.98 -44.00 -0.12
CA ALA A 673 -14.33 -43.13 -1.20
C ALA A 673 -15.54 -43.66 -1.99
N GLN A 674 -15.58 -44.97 -2.29
CA GLN A 674 -16.72 -45.62 -2.94
C GLN A 674 -18.01 -45.51 -2.12
N ASP A 675 -17.93 -45.74 -0.81
CA ASP A 675 -19.06 -45.58 0.10
C ASP A 675 -19.55 -44.12 0.14
N ARG A 676 -18.62 -43.15 0.15
CA ARG A 676 -18.95 -41.71 0.18
C ARG A 676 -19.66 -41.23 -1.07
N VAL A 677 -19.26 -41.71 -2.24
CA VAL A 677 -19.90 -41.34 -3.52
C VAL A 677 -21.04 -42.27 -3.90
N GLN A 678 -21.49 -43.13 -2.99
CA GLN A 678 -22.60 -44.05 -3.21
C GLN A 678 -23.86 -43.25 -3.63
N GLY A 679 -24.33 -43.47 -4.86
CA GLY A 679 -25.45 -42.75 -5.46
C GLY A 679 -25.05 -41.77 -6.58
N MET A 680 -23.76 -41.49 -6.75
CA MET A 680 -23.23 -40.69 -7.86
C MET A 680 -22.77 -41.59 -9.00
N ALA A 681 -23.69 -42.08 -9.82
CA ALA A 681 -23.41 -43.07 -10.87
C ALA A 681 -22.40 -42.63 -11.96
N TRP A 682 -22.08 -41.33 -12.02
CA TRP A 682 -21.09 -40.75 -12.93
C TRP A 682 -19.68 -40.64 -12.32
N VAL A 683 -19.51 -41.05 -11.06
CA VAL A 683 -18.22 -41.10 -10.36
C VAL A 683 -17.75 -42.54 -10.31
N GLU A 684 -16.50 -42.75 -10.72
CA GLU A 684 -15.84 -44.04 -10.66
C GLU A 684 -14.60 -43.95 -9.78
N VAL A 685 -14.56 -44.76 -8.72
CA VAL A 685 -13.41 -44.84 -7.81
C VAL A 685 -12.74 -46.20 -7.95
N ARG A 686 -11.43 -46.22 -8.27
CA ARG A 686 -10.65 -47.44 -8.48
C ARG A 686 -9.38 -47.48 -7.61
N GLU A 687 -8.97 -48.69 -7.26
CA GLU A 687 -7.63 -48.92 -6.73
C GLU A 687 -6.62 -48.92 -7.87
N MET A 688 -5.71 -47.94 -7.89
CA MET A 688 -4.64 -47.82 -8.88
C MET A 688 -3.40 -47.15 -8.28
N THR A 689 -2.22 -47.65 -8.63
CA THR A 689 -0.93 -47.07 -8.21
C THR A 689 -0.40 -46.14 -9.29
N VAL A 690 -0.45 -44.83 -9.05
CA VAL A 690 0.07 -43.78 -9.94
C VAL A 690 1.54 -43.50 -9.59
N PRO A 691 2.45 -43.22 -10.55
CA PRO A 691 2.23 -43.03 -11.99
C PRO A 691 2.26 -44.30 -12.87
N ASP A 692 2.54 -45.48 -12.28
CA ASP A 692 2.66 -46.76 -13.00
C ASP A 692 1.38 -47.13 -13.76
N GLN A 693 0.23 -46.89 -13.12
CA GLN A 693 -1.09 -47.13 -13.64
C GLN A 693 -1.79 -45.79 -13.88
N TRP A 694 -2.44 -45.66 -15.05
CA TRP A 694 -3.14 -44.45 -15.44
C TRP A 694 -4.42 -44.81 -16.21
N PRO A 695 -5.56 -44.15 -15.96
CA PRO A 695 -6.81 -44.46 -16.66
C PRO A 695 -6.73 -44.11 -18.15
N GLU A 696 -7.41 -44.90 -18.97
CA GLU A 696 -7.44 -44.68 -20.42
C GLU A 696 -8.26 -43.44 -20.81
N GLY A 697 -7.85 -42.83 -21.93
CA GLY A 697 -8.52 -41.70 -22.57
C GLY A 697 -7.98 -40.33 -22.14
N SER A 698 -8.73 -39.29 -22.48
CA SER A 698 -8.35 -37.89 -22.21
C SER A 698 -9.35 -37.18 -21.30
N PHE A 699 -8.85 -36.16 -20.60
CA PHE A 699 -9.54 -35.42 -19.55
C PHE A 699 -9.58 -33.93 -19.89
N ASP A 700 -10.66 -33.26 -19.51
CA ASP A 700 -10.77 -31.79 -19.59
C ASP A 700 -10.53 -31.09 -18.24
N LEU A 701 -10.40 -31.87 -17.17
CA LEU A 701 -9.90 -31.46 -15.86
C LEU A 701 -9.01 -32.57 -15.26
N ILE A 702 -7.84 -32.20 -14.73
CA ILE A 702 -7.09 -33.06 -13.80
C ILE A 702 -6.84 -32.27 -12.51
N VAL A 703 -7.07 -32.88 -11.36
CA VAL A 703 -6.86 -32.26 -10.04
C VAL A 703 -5.86 -33.09 -9.25
N ILE A 704 -4.66 -32.57 -9.05
CA ILE A 704 -3.60 -33.21 -8.26
C ILE A 704 -3.56 -32.52 -6.90
N SER A 705 -4.17 -33.16 -5.92
CA SER A 705 -4.26 -32.67 -4.54
C SER A 705 -3.38 -33.51 -3.62
N GLU A 706 -2.37 -32.89 -3.01
CA GLU A 706 -1.39 -33.45 -2.07
C GLU A 706 -0.51 -34.59 -2.59
N LEU A 707 -0.96 -35.41 -3.55
CA LEU A 707 -0.27 -36.63 -3.99
C LEU A 707 1.17 -36.40 -4.45
N ALA A 708 1.41 -35.37 -5.26
CA ALA A 708 2.68 -35.24 -5.99
C ALA A 708 3.88 -34.96 -5.08
N ARG A 709 3.64 -34.53 -3.83
CA ARG A 709 4.70 -34.25 -2.87
C ARG A 709 5.41 -35.52 -2.34
N TYR A 710 4.77 -36.68 -2.50
CA TYR A 710 5.25 -37.96 -2.00
C TYR A 710 6.14 -38.70 -3.01
N PHE A 711 6.30 -38.18 -4.23
CA PHE A 711 7.12 -38.79 -5.28
C PHE A 711 8.58 -38.31 -5.23
N GLY A 712 9.50 -39.23 -5.47
CA GLY A 712 10.87 -38.91 -5.87
C GLY A 712 10.91 -38.28 -7.26
N ASP A 713 12.08 -37.77 -7.66
CA ASP A 713 12.22 -36.97 -8.89
C ASP A 713 11.77 -37.72 -10.15
N ASP A 714 12.10 -39.02 -10.27
CA ASP A 714 11.74 -39.84 -11.44
C ASP A 714 10.23 -40.05 -11.56
N ASP A 715 9.55 -40.37 -10.45
CA ASP A 715 8.10 -40.61 -10.44
C ASP A 715 7.31 -39.31 -10.59
N LEU A 716 7.82 -38.19 -10.06
CA LEU A 716 7.25 -36.86 -10.31
C LEU A 716 7.33 -36.50 -11.80
N GLY A 717 8.47 -36.78 -12.45
CA GLY A 717 8.62 -36.62 -13.90
C GLY A 717 7.60 -37.44 -14.69
N GLN A 718 7.44 -38.72 -14.35
CA GLN A 718 6.46 -39.60 -14.99
C GLN A 718 5.01 -39.13 -14.76
N LEU A 719 4.67 -38.67 -13.55
CA LEU A 719 3.36 -38.10 -13.23
C LEU A 719 3.06 -36.89 -14.12
N ILE A 720 4.01 -35.96 -14.26
CA ILE A 720 3.87 -34.77 -15.09
C ILE A 720 3.62 -35.16 -16.55
N ASP A 721 4.40 -36.10 -17.09
CA ASP A 721 4.26 -36.58 -18.46
C ASP A 721 2.90 -37.21 -18.72
N ARG A 722 2.43 -38.10 -17.82
CA ARG A 722 1.11 -38.74 -17.91
C ARG A 722 -0.03 -37.72 -17.84
N THR A 723 0.10 -36.73 -16.94
CA THR A 723 -0.86 -35.63 -16.80
C THR A 723 -0.96 -34.84 -18.10
N ILE A 724 0.18 -34.43 -18.66
CA ILE A 724 0.28 -33.67 -19.91
C ILE A 724 -0.30 -34.44 -21.10
N LEU A 725 0.03 -35.73 -21.24
CA LEU A 725 -0.39 -36.56 -22.38
C LEU A 725 -1.90 -36.87 -22.35
N SER A 726 -2.52 -36.88 -21.18
CA SER A 726 -3.94 -37.18 -21.02
C SER A 726 -4.84 -35.93 -20.91
N LEU A 727 -4.27 -34.74 -20.71
CA LEU A 727 -5.00 -33.47 -20.79
C LEU A 727 -5.31 -33.08 -22.23
N LYS A 728 -6.58 -32.77 -22.53
CA LYS A 728 -6.97 -32.17 -23.81
C LYS A 728 -6.36 -30.77 -23.96
N HIS A 729 -6.17 -30.31 -25.19
CA HIS A 729 -5.82 -28.90 -25.43
C HIS A 729 -6.91 -27.96 -24.87
N GLY A 730 -6.50 -26.92 -24.14
CA GLY A 730 -7.42 -26.03 -23.43
C GLY A 730 -8.11 -26.65 -22.21
N ALA A 731 -7.72 -27.85 -21.79
CA ALA A 731 -8.13 -28.45 -20.52
C ALA A 731 -7.42 -27.80 -19.34
N ASP A 732 -8.05 -27.88 -18.17
CA ASP A 732 -7.53 -27.27 -16.95
C ASP A 732 -6.85 -28.33 -16.08
N LEU A 733 -5.77 -27.93 -15.40
CA LEU A 733 -5.03 -28.70 -14.42
C LEU A 733 -4.99 -27.89 -13.13
N VAL A 734 -5.43 -28.47 -12.03
CA VAL A 734 -5.32 -27.86 -10.71
C VAL A 734 -4.30 -28.62 -9.89
N LEU A 735 -3.34 -27.88 -9.33
CA LEU A 735 -2.37 -28.39 -8.37
C LEU A 735 -2.69 -27.77 -7.02
N VAL A 736 -2.77 -28.57 -5.95
CA VAL A 736 -2.92 -28.05 -4.59
C VAL A 736 -2.12 -28.90 -3.61
N HIS A 737 -1.16 -28.28 -2.91
CA HIS A 737 -0.26 -28.99 -2.01
C HIS A 737 0.01 -28.19 -0.74
N HIS A 738 0.00 -28.89 0.41
CA HIS A 738 0.36 -28.33 1.69
C HIS A 738 1.83 -27.86 1.67
N ARG A 739 2.12 -26.67 2.17
CA ARG A 739 3.43 -26.02 1.98
C ARG A 739 4.50 -26.35 3.02
N PRO A 740 4.20 -26.52 4.32
CA PRO A 740 5.18 -27.04 5.25
C PRO A 740 5.76 -28.33 4.69
N HIS A 741 7.05 -28.30 4.36
CA HIS A 741 7.68 -29.36 3.57
C HIS A 741 7.59 -30.70 4.30
N GLY A 742 7.74 -30.69 5.62
CA GLY A 742 7.70 -31.90 6.44
C GLY A 742 8.81 -32.88 6.03
N ALA A 743 8.63 -34.14 6.39
CA ALA A 743 9.58 -35.21 6.08
C ALA A 743 9.23 -35.96 4.76
N VAL A 744 8.74 -35.25 3.74
CA VAL A 744 8.37 -35.85 2.44
C VAL A 744 9.35 -35.42 1.32
N PRO A 745 9.44 -36.17 0.20
CA PRO A 745 10.47 -35.92 -0.82
C PRO A 745 10.42 -34.54 -1.49
N GLN A 746 9.24 -33.99 -1.76
CA GLN A 746 9.10 -32.72 -2.48
C GLN A 746 8.43 -31.64 -1.61
N SER A 747 8.85 -30.39 -1.78
CA SER A 747 8.08 -29.24 -1.30
C SER A 747 6.96 -28.91 -2.28
N ALA A 748 5.93 -28.19 -1.81
CA ALA A 748 4.87 -27.71 -2.70
C ALA A 748 5.46 -26.83 -3.82
N GLU A 749 6.43 -25.97 -3.52
CA GLU A 749 7.11 -25.13 -4.50
C GLU A 749 7.87 -25.95 -5.55
N ALA A 750 8.50 -27.06 -5.15
CA ALA A 750 9.21 -27.94 -6.08
C ALA A 750 8.23 -28.63 -7.05
N VAL A 751 7.13 -29.18 -6.54
CA VAL A 751 6.07 -29.80 -7.37
C VAL A 751 5.52 -28.78 -8.36
N HIS A 752 5.04 -27.64 -7.87
CA HIS A 752 4.40 -26.63 -8.70
C HIS A 752 5.38 -25.99 -9.70
N GLY A 753 6.63 -25.80 -9.30
CA GLY A 753 7.71 -25.37 -10.18
C GLY A 753 7.99 -26.37 -11.31
N ALA A 754 8.01 -27.67 -11.00
CA ALA A 754 8.23 -28.72 -11.98
C ALA A 754 7.12 -28.78 -13.05
N PHE A 755 5.85 -28.64 -12.65
CA PHE A 755 4.74 -28.52 -13.62
C PHE A 755 4.81 -27.21 -14.43
N ALA A 756 5.11 -26.08 -13.79
CA ALA A 756 5.19 -24.79 -14.46
C ALA A 756 6.38 -24.66 -15.43
N ALA A 757 7.43 -25.45 -15.23
CA ALA A 757 8.58 -25.52 -16.13
C ALA A 757 8.25 -26.20 -17.47
N ARG A 758 7.11 -26.87 -17.58
CA ARG A 758 6.65 -27.51 -18.83
C ARG A 758 6.02 -26.47 -19.75
N GLY A 759 6.67 -26.19 -20.87
CA GLY A 759 6.23 -25.16 -21.82
C GLY A 759 4.84 -25.42 -22.44
N GLU A 760 4.30 -26.61 -22.27
CA GLU A 760 2.97 -26.98 -22.74
C GLU A 760 1.84 -26.64 -21.74
N LEU A 761 2.17 -26.17 -20.53
CA LEU A 761 1.23 -25.73 -19.50
C LEU A 761 1.37 -24.22 -19.30
N VAL A 762 0.23 -23.53 -19.27
CA VAL A 762 0.15 -22.08 -19.06
C VAL A 762 -0.54 -21.81 -17.74
N ARG A 763 0.08 -21.03 -16.86
CA ARG A 763 -0.52 -20.64 -15.59
C ARG A 763 -1.63 -19.61 -15.80
N LEU A 764 -2.84 -19.96 -15.36
CA LEU A 764 -4.02 -19.09 -15.39
C LEU A 764 -4.18 -18.31 -14.09
N GLY A 765 -3.83 -18.91 -12.96
CA GLY A 765 -3.94 -18.29 -11.64
C GLY A 765 -3.13 -19.04 -10.60
N SER A 766 -2.79 -18.35 -9.51
CA SER A 766 -2.09 -18.90 -8.37
C SER A 766 -2.63 -18.31 -7.07
N TYR A 767 -2.72 -19.15 -6.04
CA TYR A 767 -3.09 -18.76 -4.70
C TYR A 767 -2.08 -19.35 -3.72
N THR A 768 -1.35 -18.49 -3.01
CA THR A 768 -0.27 -18.88 -2.10
C THR A 768 -0.54 -18.37 -0.68
N GLN A 769 -0.56 -19.27 0.29
CA GLN A 769 -0.61 -18.98 1.73
C GLN A 769 0.34 -19.93 2.50
N PRO A 770 0.66 -19.86 3.81
CA PRO A 770 1.74 -20.65 4.40
C PRO A 770 1.34 -22.11 4.53
N GLU A 771 0.04 -22.43 4.56
CA GLU A 771 -0.45 -23.79 4.74
C GLU A 771 -0.55 -24.55 3.42
N PHE A 772 -0.89 -23.90 2.30
CA PHE A 772 -0.91 -24.56 0.98
C PHE A 772 -0.66 -23.60 -0.18
N LEU A 773 -0.27 -24.19 -1.31
CA LEU A 773 -0.10 -23.54 -2.60
C LEU A 773 -1.08 -24.17 -3.59
N LEU A 774 -1.79 -23.33 -4.33
CA LEU A 774 -2.76 -23.74 -5.35
C LEU A 774 -2.41 -23.06 -6.66
N ASP A 775 -2.26 -23.83 -7.74
CA ASP A 775 -2.10 -23.31 -9.10
C ASP A 775 -3.18 -23.86 -10.02
N VAL A 776 -3.73 -22.98 -10.84
CA VAL A 776 -4.59 -23.33 -11.97
C VAL A 776 -3.78 -23.15 -13.24
N LEU A 777 -3.56 -24.25 -13.95
CA LEU A 777 -2.83 -24.34 -15.19
C LEU A 777 -3.80 -24.73 -16.31
N ALA A 778 -3.52 -24.33 -17.54
CA ALA A 778 -4.22 -24.78 -18.73
C ALA A 778 -3.24 -25.45 -19.69
N ARG A 779 -3.67 -26.53 -20.34
CA ARG A 779 -2.94 -27.11 -21.46
C ARG A 779 -2.95 -26.13 -22.62
N ALA A 780 -1.78 -25.68 -23.06
CA ALA A 780 -1.65 -24.75 -24.17
C ALA A 780 -2.46 -25.25 -25.39
N GLY A 781 -3.31 -24.41 -25.95
CA GLY A 781 -4.01 -24.71 -27.20
C GLY A 781 -3.01 -24.89 -28.34
N GLN A 782 -3.26 -25.81 -29.28
CA GLN A 782 -2.45 -25.83 -30.50
C GLN A 782 -2.56 -24.46 -31.20
N PRO A 783 -1.48 -23.96 -31.84
CA PRO A 783 -1.66 -22.99 -32.91
C PRO A 783 -2.53 -23.65 -33.96
N ALA A 784 -3.64 -23.01 -34.32
CA ALA A 784 -4.56 -23.51 -35.33
C ALA A 784 -3.82 -23.76 -36.66
N PHE A 785 -3.58 -25.03 -36.97
CA PHE A 785 -3.42 -25.55 -38.32
C PHE A 785 -4.21 -26.85 -38.40
N GLU A 786 -5.52 -26.72 -38.50
CA GLU A 786 -6.40 -27.21 -39.59
C GLU A 786 -7.87 -26.88 -39.28
#